data_AF-A0A319CBU2-F1
#
_entry.id   AF-A0A319CBU2-F1
#
_cell.length_a   1.000
_cell.length_b   1.000
_cell.length_c   1.000
_cell.angle_alpha   90.00
_cell.angle_beta   90.00
_cell.angle_gamma   90.00
#
_symmetry.space_group_name_H-M   'P 1'
#
loop_
_entity.id
_entity.type
_entity.pdbx_description
1 polymer ?
#
loop_
_entity_poly.entity_id
_entity_poly.type
_entity_poly.pdbx_seq_one_letter_code
_entity_poly.pdbx_strand_id
1 'polypeptide(L)'
;MADAQAVITYHLLKSNLGAGVLLYLSAACIRLLPPPNFSVSTVLAKIFCISVSHQYCWDIVNQLTSVDEDRINKPKRPIPAGRLTVIGAKWRWFISWTISPAICYTLLGGEALVMFLLSEALIYICYVWPRLDHWASRNTFPALWTFLSFRLLNSVICKTYPQLSAQPKVDVILSLWVLGTIHIQEFHDIDGDRKIKRRTLPVLCSSAPSMKMLRGITAGLIAASGSVVVLWGWIQCLGPFGLMSAGLVLTGMFHLLGALAVGVRCVFATSVGMDERTYKSEVITRGKKHSFLISWSQKSSNTAVLSGFSFPALSNAVMAPRPALVAHVCFALLVHWVPISADQLGLGHICEPQKPGRPASEVPSLAYRRPRASRSRGGCTSCKAREQSPSLVLASPQPSPTSPSSEPAHEPILSSVSDPVSEIGPISPSENLLSSVSDDLLSPFSPLWIDVEMILGPIQSPDGAFNPHLHNDDDRSLFNHYVHIVSRALSRSTTTDSTPNPFLATLLPMAAASETLTSVMLGLSGCHWRRIYPQIWDRALARQGKALAQVSNLLRRPNQNRQSFLEACATILLLCLTELFEGTSRVWKWHLKAAGNLLSTAAAATDLHRLTSTPEGTFCLQLFHYLDAMSTISRCKPPLLRAVPLGDNSISGIPPPLLEYLGRVNLLAAHRSRRVDDLAEIGFRTAAAHVRAQLDAWRLEYDATNTVLTNSDADRATTAFEWAIRLRLHQIVDGYDPHHADVENALSHIMTAVLAIPYGSPVEGSLLFPLVIAGASCRDNMERRMIVKERLMVMENTLGFGHISHARRLLETVWADEGGDGNWARIRYSSFPGVVFV
;
A
#
# COMPACT_ATOMS: atom_id res chain seq x y z
N MET A 1 -11.19 -12.41 -21.40
CA MET A 1 -11.36 -13.26 -20.18
C MET A 1 -10.08 -13.98 -19.79
N ALA A 2 -9.34 -14.60 -20.73
CA ALA A 2 -8.06 -15.27 -20.43
C ALA A 2 -7.04 -14.34 -19.74
N ASP A 3 -6.89 -13.09 -20.22
CA ASP A 3 -5.97 -12.11 -19.62
C ASP A 3 -6.30 -11.77 -18.16
N ALA A 4 -7.59 -11.66 -17.83
CA ALA A 4 -8.03 -11.40 -16.45
C ALA A 4 -7.71 -12.59 -15.53
N GLN A 5 -7.91 -13.82 -16.01
CA GLN A 5 -7.59 -15.02 -15.23
C GLN A 5 -6.08 -15.21 -15.02
N ALA A 6 -5.27 -14.89 -16.04
CA ALA A 6 -3.82 -14.90 -15.96
C ALA A 6 -3.28 -13.86 -14.96
N VAL A 7 -3.84 -12.65 -14.95
CA VAL A 7 -3.50 -11.60 -13.99
C VAL A 7 -3.84 -12.02 -12.56
N ILE A 8 -5.00 -12.64 -12.33
CA ILE A 8 -5.38 -13.18 -11.01
C ILE A 8 -4.39 -14.27 -10.57
N THR A 9 -4.06 -15.22 -11.45
CA THR A 9 -3.10 -16.29 -11.16
C THR A 9 -1.70 -15.74 -10.87
N TYR A 10 -1.23 -14.75 -11.63
CA TYR A 10 0.03 -14.06 -11.35
C TYR A 10 0.02 -13.41 -9.96
N HIS A 11 -1.04 -12.67 -9.63
CA HIS A 11 -1.15 -12.02 -8.32
C HIS A 11 -1.31 -13.01 -7.16
N LEU A 12 -1.87 -14.19 -7.42
CA LEU A 12 -1.96 -15.28 -6.44
C LEU A 12 -0.55 -15.81 -6.12
N LEU A 13 0.26 -16.10 -7.14
CA LEU A 13 1.60 -16.70 -7.00
C LEU A 13 2.68 -15.68 -6.59
N LYS A 14 2.49 -14.40 -6.92
CA LYS A 14 3.54 -13.36 -6.83
C LYS A 14 4.23 -13.27 -5.47
N SER A 15 3.50 -13.40 -4.36
CA SER A 15 4.10 -13.25 -3.02
C SER A 15 5.09 -14.37 -2.69
N ASN A 16 4.86 -15.57 -3.22
CA ASN A 16 5.61 -16.77 -2.85
C ASN A 16 6.35 -17.41 -4.04
N LEU A 17 6.37 -16.74 -5.20
CA LEU A 17 7.03 -17.20 -6.43
C LEU A 17 8.51 -17.55 -6.21
N GLY A 18 9.18 -16.79 -5.33
CA GLY A 18 10.57 -17.04 -4.95
C GLY A 18 10.78 -18.35 -4.22
N ALA A 19 9.96 -18.61 -3.20
CA ALA A 19 10.07 -19.78 -2.33
C ALA A 19 9.59 -21.08 -3.00
N GLY A 20 8.62 -20.98 -3.91
CA GLY A 20 8.10 -22.11 -4.69
C GLY A 20 8.81 -22.33 -6.01
N VAL A 21 8.48 -21.51 -7.02
CA VAL A 21 8.87 -21.77 -8.42
C VAL A 21 10.34 -21.49 -8.68
N LEU A 22 10.86 -20.34 -8.22
CA LEU A 22 12.27 -19.99 -8.47
C LEU A 22 13.24 -20.91 -7.72
N LEU A 23 12.84 -21.42 -6.55
CA LEU A 23 13.64 -22.42 -5.83
C LEU A 23 13.81 -23.70 -6.66
N TYR A 24 12.73 -24.24 -7.23
CA TYR A 24 12.78 -25.41 -8.14
C TYR A 24 13.71 -25.16 -9.34
N LEU A 25 13.52 -24.02 -10.02
CA LEU A 25 14.30 -23.68 -11.21
C LEU A 25 15.79 -23.49 -10.86
N SER A 26 16.10 -22.81 -9.76
CA SER A 26 17.49 -22.61 -9.32
C SER A 26 18.17 -23.94 -8.98
N ALA A 27 17.48 -24.83 -8.27
CA ALA A 27 17.98 -26.17 -7.95
C ALA A 27 18.14 -27.04 -9.20
N ALA A 28 17.22 -26.94 -10.15
CA ALA A 28 17.28 -27.67 -11.42
C ALA A 28 18.43 -27.22 -12.32
N CYS A 29 18.58 -25.90 -12.52
CA CYS A 29 19.63 -25.34 -13.38
C CYS A 29 21.01 -25.82 -12.95
N ILE A 30 21.24 -25.98 -11.65
CA ILE A 30 22.55 -26.43 -11.16
C ILE A 30 22.73 -27.94 -11.35
N ARG A 31 21.68 -28.75 -11.12
CA ARG A 31 21.74 -30.20 -11.36
C ARG A 31 21.90 -30.57 -12.83
N LEU A 32 21.45 -29.71 -13.73
CA LEU A 32 21.45 -29.94 -15.18
C LEU A 32 22.67 -29.33 -15.89
N LEU A 33 23.67 -28.78 -15.18
CA LEU A 33 24.88 -28.20 -15.77
C LEU A 33 26.12 -29.08 -15.56
N PRO A 34 26.89 -29.41 -16.63
CA PRO A 34 26.61 -29.12 -18.04
C PRO A 34 25.42 -29.95 -18.56
N PRO A 35 24.67 -29.45 -19.57
CA PRO A 35 23.47 -30.11 -20.07
C PRO A 35 23.82 -31.50 -20.60
N PRO A 36 23.24 -32.57 -20.03
CA PRO A 36 23.63 -33.92 -20.41
C PRO A 36 23.14 -34.33 -21.81
N ASN A 37 22.19 -33.61 -22.45
CA ASN A 37 21.72 -33.78 -23.85
C ASN A 37 20.72 -32.66 -24.29
N PHE A 38 20.27 -32.64 -25.55
CA PHE A 38 19.28 -31.68 -26.12
C PHE A 38 17.88 -31.68 -25.46
N SER A 39 17.57 -32.63 -24.58
CA SER A 39 16.25 -32.77 -23.91
C SER A 39 16.05 -31.88 -22.67
N VAL A 40 17.02 -31.04 -22.30
CA VAL A 40 16.96 -30.16 -21.12
C VAL A 40 15.77 -29.20 -21.16
N SER A 41 15.36 -28.72 -22.34
CA SER A 41 14.19 -27.85 -22.49
C SER A 41 12.89 -28.53 -22.04
N THR A 42 12.73 -29.81 -22.35
CA THR A 42 11.56 -30.61 -21.96
C THR A 42 11.54 -30.87 -20.46
N VAL A 43 12.71 -31.12 -19.85
CA VAL A 43 12.82 -31.28 -18.40
C VAL A 43 12.50 -29.98 -17.68
N LEU A 44 13.03 -28.84 -18.15
CA LEU A 44 12.72 -27.52 -17.60
C LEU A 44 11.23 -27.16 -17.72
N ALA A 45 10.57 -27.51 -18.83
CA ALA A 45 9.13 -27.33 -19.00
C ALA A 45 8.32 -28.15 -17.98
N LYS A 46 8.71 -29.42 -17.74
CA LYS A 46 8.10 -30.27 -16.69
C LYS A 46 8.34 -29.68 -15.30
N ILE A 47 9.54 -29.20 -14.99
CA ILE A 47 9.86 -28.55 -13.71
C ILE A 47 8.99 -27.32 -13.52
N PHE A 48 8.85 -26.46 -14.53
CA PHE A 48 8.01 -25.28 -14.46
C PHE A 48 6.54 -25.67 -14.22
N CYS A 49 6.01 -26.61 -14.99
CA CYS A 49 4.63 -27.08 -14.85
C CYS A 49 4.33 -27.63 -13.44
N ILE A 50 5.22 -28.51 -12.93
CA ILE A 50 5.05 -29.14 -11.62
C ILE A 50 5.22 -28.12 -10.49
N SER A 51 6.24 -27.25 -10.56
CA SER A 51 6.48 -26.25 -9.52
C SER A 51 5.38 -25.20 -9.45
N VAL A 52 4.82 -24.76 -10.59
CA VAL A 52 3.67 -23.85 -10.61
C VAL A 52 2.43 -24.54 -10.04
N SER A 53 2.15 -25.78 -10.43
CA SER A 53 0.99 -26.54 -9.95
C SER A 53 1.07 -26.78 -8.44
N HIS A 54 2.23 -27.22 -7.94
CA HIS A 54 2.50 -27.45 -6.52
C HIS A 54 2.36 -26.16 -5.70
N GLN A 55 2.98 -25.07 -6.16
CA GLN A 55 2.91 -23.77 -5.49
C GLN A 55 1.48 -23.20 -5.49
N TYR A 56 0.75 -23.33 -6.60
CA TYR A 56 -0.62 -22.85 -6.72
C TYR A 56 -1.56 -23.53 -5.70
N CYS A 57 -1.41 -24.85 -5.52
CA CYS A 57 -2.22 -25.63 -4.58
C CYS A 57 -2.07 -25.15 -3.14
N TRP A 58 -0.89 -24.67 -2.74
CA TRP A 58 -0.68 -24.03 -1.44
C TRP A 58 -1.19 -22.59 -1.40
N ASP A 59 -0.84 -21.76 -2.39
CA ASP A 59 -1.14 -20.32 -2.37
C ASP A 59 -2.65 -20.03 -2.34
N ILE A 60 -3.47 -20.82 -3.05
CA ILE A 60 -4.92 -20.63 -3.05
C ILE A 60 -5.54 -20.89 -1.68
N VAL A 61 -5.12 -21.96 -0.99
CA VAL A 61 -5.61 -22.32 0.34
C VAL A 61 -5.10 -21.37 1.40
N ASN A 62 -3.81 -21.01 1.31
CA ASN A 62 -3.20 -20.04 2.21
C ASN A 62 -4.01 -18.74 2.19
N GLN A 63 -4.26 -18.15 1.02
CA GLN A 63 -5.00 -16.89 0.91
C GLN A 63 -6.49 -17.02 1.26
N LEU A 64 -7.12 -18.17 0.99
CA LEU A 64 -8.52 -18.42 1.33
C LEU A 64 -8.74 -18.50 2.85
N THR A 65 -7.75 -19.00 3.59
CA THR A 65 -7.83 -19.20 5.05
C THR A 65 -7.22 -18.03 5.85
N SER A 66 -6.56 -17.08 5.17
CA SER A 66 -5.91 -15.90 5.75
C SER A 66 -6.48 -14.56 5.29
N VAL A 67 -7.75 -14.49 4.88
CA VAL A 67 -8.32 -13.27 4.28
C VAL A 67 -8.18 -12.04 5.17
N ASP A 68 -8.53 -12.14 6.45
CA ASP A 68 -8.51 -10.99 7.37
C ASP A 68 -7.08 -10.56 7.72
N GLU A 69 -6.16 -11.52 7.84
CA GLU A 69 -4.72 -11.24 7.95
C GLU A 69 -4.22 -10.50 6.71
N ASP A 70 -4.54 -11.01 5.52
CA ASP A 70 -4.04 -10.47 4.27
C ASP A 70 -4.61 -9.09 3.98
N ARG A 71 -5.79 -8.73 4.49
CA ARG A 71 -6.30 -7.35 4.44
C ARG A 71 -5.36 -6.36 5.14
N ILE A 72 -4.66 -6.78 6.19
CA ILE A 72 -3.73 -5.95 6.94
C ILE A 72 -2.33 -6.05 6.35
N ASN A 73 -1.79 -7.27 6.25
CA ASN A 73 -0.37 -7.48 5.92
C ASN A 73 -0.12 -7.43 4.41
N LYS A 74 -1.05 -7.95 3.61
CA LYS A 74 -0.85 -8.22 2.18
C LYS A 74 -2.05 -7.75 1.33
N PRO A 75 -2.49 -6.48 1.45
CA PRO A 75 -3.75 -5.98 0.88
C PRO A 75 -3.81 -6.02 -0.65
N LYS A 76 -2.66 -6.22 -1.30
CA LYS A 76 -2.56 -6.34 -2.76
C LYS A 76 -2.88 -7.74 -3.28
N ARG A 77 -3.02 -8.76 -2.41
CA ARG A 77 -3.39 -10.13 -2.78
C ARG A 77 -4.79 -10.16 -3.42
N PRO A 78 -5.07 -11.11 -4.35
CA PRO A 78 -6.33 -11.17 -5.08
C PRO A 78 -7.61 -11.03 -4.25
N ILE A 79 -7.73 -11.73 -3.13
CA ILE A 79 -8.96 -11.72 -2.31
C ILE A 79 -9.14 -10.38 -1.56
N PRO A 80 -8.16 -9.90 -0.76
CA PRO A 80 -8.27 -8.59 -0.10
C PRO A 80 -8.42 -7.41 -1.06
N ALA A 81 -7.79 -7.48 -2.24
CA ALA A 81 -7.88 -6.44 -3.25
C ALA A 81 -9.19 -6.46 -4.08
N GLY A 82 -10.12 -7.37 -3.76
CA GLY A 82 -11.40 -7.51 -4.47
C GLY A 82 -11.29 -8.08 -5.89
N ARG A 83 -10.13 -8.62 -6.29
CA ARG A 83 -9.91 -9.21 -7.63
C ARG A 83 -10.40 -10.64 -7.75
N LEU A 84 -10.56 -11.33 -6.62
CA LEU A 84 -11.02 -12.72 -6.55
C LEU A 84 -12.01 -12.86 -5.40
N THR A 85 -13.24 -13.27 -5.70
CA THR A 85 -14.26 -13.56 -4.68
C THR A 85 -13.89 -14.82 -3.90
N VAL A 86 -14.35 -14.93 -2.66
CA VAL A 86 -14.14 -16.13 -1.82
C VAL A 86 -14.71 -17.39 -2.50
N ILE A 87 -15.88 -17.26 -3.13
CA ILE A 87 -16.52 -18.35 -3.89
C ILE A 87 -15.65 -18.74 -5.09
N GLY A 88 -15.14 -17.77 -5.85
CA GLY A 88 -14.23 -18.02 -6.96
C GLY A 88 -12.91 -18.67 -6.52
N ALA A 89 -12.40 -18.30 -5.33
CA ALA A 89 -11.22 -18.93 -4.74
C ALA A 89 -11.49 -20.38 -4.32
N LYS A 90 -12.66 -20.70 -3.75
CA LYS A 90 -13.07 -22.09 -3.43
C LYS A 90 -13.13 -22.96 -4.70
N TRP A 91 -13.70 -22.46 -5.78
CA TRP A 91 -13.72 -23.18 -7.06
C TRP A 91 -12.32 -23.42 -7.62
N ARG A 92 -11.46 -22.38 -7.61
CA ARG A 92 -10.06 -22.51 -8.02
C ARG A 92 -9.30 -23.51 -7.17
N TRP A 93 -9.56 -23.53 -5.86
CA TRP A 93 -8.98 -24.51 -4.96
C TRP A 93 -9.40 -25.94 -5.36
N PHE A 94 -10.70 -26.21 -5.44
CA PHE A 94 -11.24 -27.52 -5.86
C PHE A 94 -10.66 -27.99 -7.20
N ILE A 95 -10.65 -27.11 -8.21
CA ILE A 95 -10.11 -27.42 -9.53
C ILE A 95 -8.61 -27.72 -9.46
N SER A 96 -7.83 -26.88 -8.76
CA SER A 96 -6.38 -27.05 -8.65
C SER A 96 -5.99 -28.36 -7.96
N TRP A 97 -6.66 -28.74 -6.88
CA TRP A 97 -6.41 -29.97 -6.13
C TRP A 97 -6.89 -31.23 -6.83
N THR A 98 -7.73 -31.09 -7.87
CA THR A 98 -8.12 -32.23 -8.71
C THR A 98 -7.18 -32.36 -9.91
N ILE A 99 -6.91 -31.27 -10.62
CA ILE A 99 -6.15 -31.27 -11.86
C ILE A 99 -4.64 -31.41 -11.62
N SER A 100 -4.10 -30.81 -10.56
CA SER A 100 -2.64 -30.78 -10.33
C SER A 100 -2.06 -32.17 -10.02
N PRO A 101 -2.68 -33.02 -9.18
CA PRO A 101 -2.26 -34.41 -9.03
C PRO A 101 -2.35 -35.21 -10.35
N ALA A 102 -3.39 -34.98 -11.15
CA ALA A 102 -3.53 -35.63 -12.47
C ALA A 102 -2.41 -35.22 -13.44
N ILE A 103 -2.04 -33.94 -13.48
CA ILE A 103 -0.88 -33.43 -14.23
C ILE A 103 0.41 -34.09 -13.70
N CYS A 104 0.58 -34.20 -12.37
CA CYS A 104 1.74 -34.84 -11.77
C CYS A 104 1.85 -36.32 -12.20
N TYR A 105 0.76 -37.08 -12.09
CA TYR A 105 0.71 -38.48 -12.48
C TYR A 105 1.03 -38.69 -13.97
N THR A 106 0.38 -37.93 -14.85
CA THR A 106 0.60 -38.03 -16.31
C THR A 106 2.04 -37.70 -16.70
N LEU A 107 2.63 -36.66 -16.10
CA LEU A 107 3.99 -36.25 -16.43
C LEU A 107 5.06 -37.13 -15.78
N LEU A 108 4.85 -37.65 -14.56
CA LEU A 108 5.89 -38.24 -13.73
C LEU A 108 5.62 -39.69 -13.28
N GLY A 109 4.36 -40.10 -13.11
CA GLY A 109 3.97 -41.45 -12.68
C GLY A 109 3.55 -41.53 -11.20
N GLY A 110 3.29 -42.76 -10.73
CA GLY A 110 2.69 -43.03 -9.41
C GLY A 110 3.53 -42.58 -8.21
N GLU A 111 4.86 -42.78 -8.22
CA GLU A 111 5.71 -42.37 -7.10
C GLU A 111 5.70 -40.85 -6.87
N ALA A 112 5.69 -40.07 -7.95
CA ALA A 112 5.60 -38.61 -7.87
C ALA A 112 4.22 -38.16 -7.40
N LEU A 113 3.15 -38.86 -7.83
CA LEU A 113 1.80 -38.61 -7.35
C LEU A 113 1.71 -38.79 -5.83
N VAL A 114 2.30 -39.84 -5.26
CA VAL A 114 2.32 -40.04 -3.79
C VAL A 114 2.95 -38.84 -3.08
N MET A 115 4.10 -38.34 -3.55
CA MET A 115 4.76 -37.17 -2.96
C MET A 115 3.92 -35.89 -3.09
N PHE A 116 3.19 -35.74 -4.21
CA PHE A 116 2.29 -34.62 -4.42
C PHE A 116 1.08 -34.67 -3.48
N LEU A 117 0.45 -35.84 -3.35
CA LEU A 117 -0.69 -36.06 -2.44
C LEU A 117 -0.28 -35.89 -0.97
N LEU A 118 0.92 -36.33 -0.59
CA LEU A 118 1.47 -36.05 0.75
C LEU A 118 1.63 -34.54 0.99
N SER A 119 1.96 -33.77 -0.05
CA SER A 119 2.02 -32.31 0.03
C SER A 119 0.64 -31.69 0.21
N GLU A 120 -0.38 -32.17 -0.50
CA GLU A 120 -1.77 -31.72 -0.32
C GLU A 120 -2.32 -32.08 1.05
N ALA A 121 -2.04 -33.29 1.54
CA ALA A 121 -2.39 -33.70 2.90
C ALA A 121 -1.73 -32.79 3.95
N LEU A 122 -0.45 -32.46 3.78
CA LEU A 122 0.25 -31.51 4.64
C LEU A 122 -0.39 -30.10 4.61
N ILE A 123 -0.72 -29.58 3.42
CA ILE A 123 -1.44 -28.30 3.31
C ILE A 123 -2.79 -28.38 4.03
N TYR A 124 -3.55 -29.46 3.82
CA TYR A 124 -4.87 -29.64 4.42
C TYR A 124 -4.80 -29.62 5.95
N ILE A 125 -3.87 -30.37 6.54
CA ILE A 125 -3.68 -30.45 7.99
C ILE A 125 -3.31 -29.09 8.59
N CYS A 126 -2.42 -28.36 7.93
CA CYS A 126 -1.92 -27.08 8.44
C CYS A 126 -2.91 -25.92 8.25
N TYR A 127 -3.70 -25.92 7.18
CA TYR A 127 -4.53 -24.77 6.82
C TYR A 127 -6.04 -24.99 6.94
N VAL A 128 -6.51 -26.24 6.84
CA VAL A 128 -7.95 -26.56 6.76
C VAL A 128 -8.44 -27.23 8.03
N TRP A 129 -7.94 -28.45 8.33
CA TRP A 129 -8.37 -29.22 9.48
C TRP A 129 -7.26 -30.19 9.93
N PRO A 130 -6.82 -30.19 11.20
CA PRO A 130 -7.35 -29.41 12.33
C PRO A 130 -6.91 -27.94 12.36
N ARG A 131 -6.18 -27.46 11.35
CA ARG A 131 -5.63 -26.09 11.25
C ARG A 131 -4.64 -25.79 12.39
N LEU A 132 -3.44 -26.36 12.25
CA LEU A 132 -2.36 -26.21 13.23
C LEU A 132 -1.84 -24.76 13.31
N ASP A 133 -2.40 -23.96 14.21
CA ASP A 133 -2.08 -22.53 14.38
C ASP A 133 -1.14 -22.24 15.56
N HIS A 134 0.05 -22.85 15.56
CA HIS A 134 1.10 -22.64 16.55
C HIS A 134 2.41 -22.20 15.88
N TRP A 135 3.26 -21.42 16.55
CA TRP A 135 4.55 -20.98 15.97
C TRP A 135 5.40 -22.17 15.48
N ALA A 136 5.38 -23.28 16.23
CA ALA A 136 6.12 -24.48 15.86
C ALA A 136 5.57 -25.09 14.55
N SER A 137 4.25 -25.27 14.43
CA SER A 137 3.65 -25.85 13.21
C SER A 137 3.84 -24.93 12.00
N ARG A 138 3.77 -23.61 12.19
CA ARG A 138 4.04 -22.59 11.16
C ARG A 138 5.48 -22.64 10.65
N ASN A 139 6.45 -23.08 11.46
CA ASN A 139 7.83 -23.30 11.04
C ASN A 139 8.10 -24.72 10.52
N THR A 140 7.41 -25.73 11.05
CA THR A 140 7.51 -27.12 10.61
C THR A 140 6.91 -27.32 9.22
N PHE A 141 5.80 -26.65 8.90
CA PHE A 141 5.16 -26.74 7.58
C PHE A 141 6.11 -26.40 6.43
N PRO A 142 6.77 -25.22 6.39
CA PRO A 142 7.71 -24.89 5.32
C PRO A 142 8.89 -25.85 5.24
N ALA A 143 9.36 -26.41 6.38
CA ALA A 143 10.43 -27.41 6.39
C ALA A 143 9.99 -28.70 5.69
N LEU A 144 8.86 -29.30 6.10
CA LEU A 144 8.33 -30.51 5.47
C LEU A 144 7.94 -30.28 4.00
N TRP A 145 7.37 -29.12 3.69
CA TRP A 145 7.09 -28.69 2.32
C TRP A 145 8.36 -28.66 1.47
N THR A 146 9.45 -28.13 2.01
CA THR A 146 10.77 -28.10 1.35
C THR A 146 11.26 -29.49 0.98
N PHE A 147 11.15 -30.43 1.91
CA PHE A 147 11.53 -31.81 1.67
C PHE A 147 10.73 -32.40 0.50
N LEU A 148 9.40 -32.31 0.56
CA LEU A 148 8.52 -32.82 -0.50
C LEU A 148 8.76 -32.13 -1.84
N SER A 149 9.03 -30.83 -1.85
CA SER A 149 9.37 -30.09 -3.04
C SER A 149 10.63 -30.61 -3.72
N PHE A 150 11.70 -30.85 -2.96
CA PHE A 150 12.94 -31.40 -3.52
C PHE A 150 12.80 -32.87 -3.94
N ARG A 151 11.97 -33.67 -3.26
CA ARG A 151 11.61 -35.03 -3.73
C ARG A 151 10.89 -34.99 -5.07
N LEU A 152 9.91 -34.11 -5.24
CA LEU A 152 9.22 -33.91 -6.51
C LEU A 152 10.18 -33.43 -7.60
N LEU A 153 11.05 -32.46 -7.31
CA LEU A 153 12.09 -32.02 -8.25
C LEU A 153 13.00 -33.18 -8.66
N ASN A 154 13.40 -34.02 -7.71
CA ASN A 154 14.20 -35.21 -7.98
C ASN A 154 13.48 -36.16 -8.94
N SER A 155 12.19 -36.44 -8.72
CA SER A 155 11.39 -37.28 -9.62
C SER A 155 11.34 -36.71 -11.05
N VAL A 156 11.20 -35.39 -11.20
CA VAL A 156 11.19 -34.75 -12.53
C VAL A 156 12.52 -34.95 -13.25
N ILE A 157 13.64 -34.71 -12.58
CA ILE A 157 14.98 -34.81 -13.18
C ILE A 157 15.31 -36.29 -13.48
N CYS A 158 15.09 -37.18 -12.51
CA CYS A 158 15.46 -38.60 -12.62
C CYS A 158 14.65 -39.37 -13.65
N LYS A 159 13.43 -38.91 -13.98
CA LYS A 159 12.65 -39.50 -15.08
C LYS A 159 13.37 -39.41 -16.42
N THR A 160 14.22 -38.40 -16.62
CA THR A 160 15.00 -38.22 -17.85
C THR A 160 16.49 -38.53 -17.65
N TYR A 161 17.02 -38.25 -16.45
CA TYR A 161 18.42 -38.45 -16.12
C TYR A 161 18.56 -39.20 -14.77
N PRO A 162 18.36 -40.53 -14.75
CA PRO A 162 18.43 -41.32 -13.52
C PRO A 162 19.77 -41.18 -12.78
N GLN A 163 20.87 -40.99 -13.52
CA GLN A 163 22.22 -40.79 -12.99
C GLN A 163 22.36 -39.52 -12.14
N LEU A 164 21.45 -38.55 -12.27
CA LEU A 164 21.46 -37.31 -11.50
C LEU A 164 20.69 -37.42 -10.18
N SER A 165 20.31 -38.61 -9.73
CA SER A 165 19.53 -38.82 -8.50
C SER A 165 20.19 -38.21 -7.26
N ALA A 166 19.39 -37.48 -6.49
CA ALA A 166 19.78 -36.90 -5.22
C ALA A 166 19.32 -37.82 -4.08
N GLN A 167 20.26 -38.10 -3.16
CA GLN A 167 19.96 -38.91 -1.99
C GLN A 167 19.01 -38.15 -1.04
N PRO A 168 17.98 -38.81 -0.48
CA PRO A 168 17.01 -38.16 0.42
C PRO A 168 17.64 -37.44 1.62
N LYS A 169 18.82 -37.90 2.08
CA LYS A 169 19.55 -37.26 3.19
C LYS A 169 19.86 -35.78 2.93
N VAL A 170 20.08 -35.40 1.68
CA VAL A 170 20.33 -34.00 1.29
C VAL A 170 19.07 -33.15 1.52
N ASP A 171 17.91 -33.69 1.12
CA ASP A 171 16.62 -33.04 1.26
C ASP A 171 16.26 -32.87 2.75
N VAL A 172 16.58 -33.85 3.58
CA VAL A 172 16.41 -33.79 5.05
C VAL A 172 17.29 -32.70 5.67
N ILE A 173 18.58 -32.63 5.33
CA ILE A 173 19.51 -31.60 5.85
C ILE A 173 18.99 -30.19 5.52
N LEU A 174 18.46 -30.00 4.32
CA LEU A 174 17.89 -28.71 3.92
C LEU A 174 16.59 -28.40 4.64
N SER A 175 15.71 -29.39 4.80
CA SER A 175 14.47 -29.25 5.58
C SER A 175 14.78 -28.82 7.03
N LEU A 176 15.75 -29.47 7.69
CA LEU A 176 16.17 -29.10 9.04
C LEU A 176 16.79 -27.71 9.11
N TRP A 177 17.54 -27.31 8.09
CA TRP A 177 18.07 -25.95 8.01
C TRP A 177 16.94 -24.92 7.86
N VAL A 178 15.96 -25.17 6.99
CA VAL A 178 14.78 -24.31 6.84
C VAL A 178 14.02 -24.20 8.16
N LEU A 179 13.84 -25.31 8.86
CA LEU A 179 13.18 -25.30 10.18
C LEU A 179 13.86 -24.33 11.16
N GLY A 180 15.19 -24.23 11.11
CA GLY A 180 15.98 -23.35 11.98
C GLY A 180 16.11 -21.89 11.51
N THR A 181 15.73 -21.56 10.27
CA THR A 181 15.88 -20.19 9.71
C THR A 181 14.58 -19.55 9.23
N ILE A 182 13.51 -20.33 9.03
CA ILE A 182 12.30 -19.86 8.33
C ILE A 182 11.57 -18.72 9.03
N HIS A 183 11.65 -18.62 10.36
CA HIS A 183 11.05 -17.52 11.13
C HIS A 183 11.61 -16.14 10.77
N ILE A 184 12.72 -16.06 10.02
CA ILE A 184 13.20 -14.80 9.45
C ILE A 184 12.16 -14.13 8.54
N GLN A 185 11.26 -14.92 7.94
CA GLN A 185 10.16 -14.39 7.13
C GLN A 185 9.15 -13.60 7.97
N GLU A 186 9.01 -13.92 9.25
CA GLU A 186 8.00 -13.31 10.13
C GLU A 186 8.46 -11.94 10.67
N PHE A 187 9.74 -11.59 10.56
CA PHE A 187 10.27 -10.32 11.08
C PHE A 187 9.63 -9.06 10.44
N HIS A 188 9.20 -9.13 9.19
CA HIS A 188 8.53 -8.00 8.53
C HIS A 188 7.01 -7.96 8.80
N ASP A 189 6.43 -9.02 9.37
CA ASP A 189 4.99 -9.14 9.64
C ASP A 189 4.65 -8.94 11.15
N ILE A 190 5.63 -8.63 12.01
CA ILE A 190 5.49 -8.54 13.49
C ILE A 190 4.31 -7.65 13.94
N ASP A 191 4.23 -6.42 13.44
CA ASP A 191 3.18 -5.47 13.85
C ASP A 191 1.80 -5.93 13.41
N GLY A 192 1.73 -6.55 12.23
CA GLY A 192 0.54 -7.14 11.68
C GLY A 192 0.06 -8.33 12.49
N ASP A 193 0.96 -9.28 12.74
CA ASP A 193 0.72 -10.47 13.56
C ASP A 193 0.25 -10.09 14.97
N ARG A 194 0.84 -9.06 15.57
CA ARG A 194 0.42 -8.54 16.88
C ARG A 194 -1.03 -8.03 16.86
N LYS A 195 -1.43 -7.29 15.83
CA LYS A 195 -2.79 -6.73 15.70
C LYS A 195 -3.87 -7.82 15.61
N ILE A 196 -3.55 -8.94 14.98
CA ILE A 196 -4.47 -10.09 14.84
C ILE A 196 -4.24 -11.18 15.91
N LYS A 197 -3.51 -10.86 16.98
CA LYS A 197 -3.23 -11.75 18.13
C LYS A 197 -2.55 -13.07 17.75
N ARG A 198 -1.71 -13.07 16.72
CA ARG A 198 -0.92 -14.24 16.35
C ARG A 198 0.22 -14.51 17.30
N ARG A 199 0.52 -15.80 17.47
CA ARG A 199 1.66 -16.30 18.23
C ARG A 199 2.74 -16.77 17.26
N THR A 200 3.40 -15.86 16.56
CA THR A 200 4.62 -16.14 15.79
C THR A 200 5.86 -16.03 16.66
N LEU A 201 6.97 -16.69 16.29
CA LEU A 201 8.16 -16.73 17.13
C LEU A 201 8.73 -15.33 17.44
N PRO A 202 8.76 -14.37 16.48
CA PRO A 202 9.15 -13.00 16.77
C PRO A 202 8.19 -12.24 17.69
N VAL A 203 6.88 -12.52 17.61
CA VAL A 203 5.88 -11.88 18.49
C VAL A 203 6.01 -12.38 19.92
N LEU A 204 6.33 -13.67 20.11
CA LEU A 204 6.64 -14.24 21.43
C LEU A 204 7.91 -13.63 22.05
N CYS A 205 8.90 -13.31 21.22
CA CYS A 205 10.09 -12.55 21.62
C CYS A 205 9.81 -11.03 21.76
N SER A 206 8.81 -10.67 22.56
CA SER A 206 8.27 -9.30 22.65
C SER A 206 9.23 -8.24 23.22
N SER A 207 10.27 -8.64 23.96
CA SER A 207 11.25 -7.74 24.56
C SER A 207 12.43 -7.44 23.61
N ALA A 208 13.01 -6.24 23.70
CA ALA A 208 14.18 -5.87 22.90
C ALA A 208 15.38 -6.83 23.08
N PRO A 209 15.71 -7.30 24.30
CA PRO A 209 16.77 -8.31 24.49
C PRO A 209 16.45 -9.65 23.83
N SER A 210 15.24 -10.18 24.01
CA SER A 210 14.83 -11.47 23.40
C SER A 210 14.83 -11.40 21.87
N MET A 211 14.42 -10.26 21.30
CA MET A 211 14.41 -10.06 19.86
C MET A 211 15.83 -9.97 19.28
N LYS A 212 16.73 -9.25 19.97
CA LYS A 212 18.14 -9.18 19.60
C LYS A 212 18.80 -10.55 19.68
N MET A 213 18.48 -11.34 20.69
CA MET A 213 18.94 -12.72 20.83
C MET A 213 18.43 -13.60 19.68
N LEU A 214 17.13 -13.57 19.37
CA LEU A 214 16.57 -14.36 18.26
C LEU A 214 17.21 -14.00 16.92
N ARG A 215 17.37 -12.71 16.61
CA ARG A 215 18.06 -12.24 15.39
C ARG A 215 19.53 -12.67 15.37
N GLY A 216 20.22 -12.60 16.50
CA GLY A 216 21.61 -13.04 16.65
C GLY A 216 21.79 -14.55 16.42
N ILE A 217 20.94 -15.38 17.05
CA ILE A 217 20.95 -16.84 16.86
C ILE A 217 20.68 -17.19 15.39
N THR A 218 19.68 -16.54 14.78
CA THR A 218 19.32 -16.76 13.37
C THR A 218 20.49 -16.42 12.44
N ALA A 219 21.12 -15.26 12.66
CA ALA A 219 22.29 -14.85 11.89
C ALA A 219 23.47 -15.81 12.09
N GLY A 220 23.69 -16.27 13.31
CA GLY A 220 24.70 -17.28 13.63
C GLY A 220 24.47 -18.60 12.90
N LEU A 221 23.23 -19.11 12.87
CA LEU A 221 22.87 -20.33 12.14
C LEU A 221 23.09 -20.19 10.63
N ILE A 222 22.71 -19.06 10.05
CA ILE A 222 22.92 -18.77 8.63
C ILE A 222 24.42 -18.72 8.32
N ALA A 223 25.20 -17.95 9.09
CA ALA A 223 26.64 -17.81 8.91
C ALA A 223 27.40 -19.13 9.11
N ALA A 224 27.12 -19.86 10.20
CA ALA A 224 27.72 -21.15 10.50
C ALA A 224 27.49 -22.15 9.35
N SER A 225 26.29 -22.15 8.77
CA SER A 225 26.00 -23.01 7.64
C SER A 225 26.81 -22.67 6.38
N GLY A 226 27.10 -21.40 6.14
CA GLY A 226 28.02 -20.97 5.07
C GLY A 226 29.46 -21.42 5.33
N SER A 227 29.91 -21.31 6.58
CA SER A 227 31.26 -21.72 6.99
C SER A 227 31.49 -23.22 6.85
N VAL A 228 30.48 -24.04 7.16
CA VAL A 228 30.55 -25.50 6.97
C VAL A 228 30.74 -25.86 5.49
N VAL A 229 30.07 -25.16 4.57
CA VAL A 229 30.21 -25.39 3.13
C VAL A 229 31.62 -25.04 2.64
N VAL A 230 32.19 -23.92 3.12
CA VAL A 230 33.57 -23.52 2.79
C VAL A 230 34.59 -24.48 3.36
N LEU A 231 34.48 -24.82 4.65
CA LEU A 231 35.37 -25.75 5.35
C LEU A 231 35.38 -27.11 4.64
N TRP A 232 34.23 -27.55 4.17
CA TRP A 232 34.13 -28.77 3.38
C TRP A 232 34.85 -28.66 2.02
N GLY A 233 34.60 -27.58 1.27
CA GLY A 233 35.32 -27.32 0.02
C GLY A 233 36.84 -27.33 0.24
N TRP A 234 37.28 -26.76 1.36
CA TRP A 234 38.69 -26.73 1.77
C TRP A 234 39.24 -28.12 2.08
N ILE A 235 38.53 -28.94 2.84
CA ILE A 235 38.90 -30.35 3.12
C ILE A 235 39.05 -31.13 1.81
N GLN A 236 38.22 -30.85 0.81
CA GLN A 236 38.32 -31.49 -0.51
C GLN A 236 39.56 -31.05 -1.31
N CYS A 237 40.16 -29.91 -0.99
CA CYS A 237 41.44 -29.46 -1.55
C CYS A 237 42.65 -30.11 -0.87
N LEU A 238 42.48 -30.79 0.28
CA LEU A 238 43.56 -31.53 0.96
C LEU A 238 43.87 -32.89 0.29
N GLY A 239 43.00 -33.36 -0.62
CA GLY A 239 43.24 -34.52 -1.49
C GLY A 239 43.98 -34.14 -2.79
N PRO A 240 44.05 -35.05 -3.79
CA PRO A 240 44.67 -34.76 -5.09
C PRO A 240 44.03 -33.52 -5.73
N PHE A 241 44.84 -32.52 -6.06
CA PHE A 241 44.36 -31.25 -6.58
C PHE A 241 43.60 -31.43 -7.90
N GLY A 242 42.36 -30.93 -7.96
CA GLY A 242 41.55 -30.94 -9.17
C GLY A 242 40.76 -29.64 -9.32
N LEU A 243 40.53 -29.18 -10.55
CA LEU A 243 39.75 -27.96 -10.82
C LEU A 243 38.36 -27.95 -10.12
N MET A 244 37.80 -29.13 -9.86
CA MET A 244 36.53 -29.31 -9.18
C MET A 244 36.59 -28.97 -7.68
N SER A 245 37.70 -29.26 -6.97
CA SER A 245 37.85 -28.87 -5.56
C SER A 245 38.05 -27.35 -5.41
N ALA A 246 38.84 -26.74 -6.30
CA ALA A 246 38.96 -25.28 -6.38
C ALA A 246 37.62 -24.59 -6.68
N GLY A 247 36.81 -25.15 -7.59
CA GLY A 247 35.47 -24.67 -7.89
C GLY A 247 34.51 -24.75 -6.68
N LEU A 248 34.59 -25.82 -5.88
CA LEU A 248 33.79 -25.98 -4.66
C LEU A 248 34.17 -24.98 -3.56
N VAL A 249 35.47 -24.69 -3.40
CA VAL A 249 35.93 -23.65 -2.47
C VAL A 249 35.42 -22.28 -2.91
N LEU A 250 35.62 -21.91 -4.18
CA LEU A 250 35.23 -20.60 -4.69
C LEU A 250 33.72 -20.36 -4.57
N THR A 251 32.93 -21.35 -4.98
CA THR A 251 31.48 -21.27 -4.87
C THR A 251 31.06 -21.27 -3.40
N GLY A 252 31.70 -22.06 -2.53
CA GLY A 252 31.46 -22.06 -1.09
C GLY A 252 31.73 -20.68 -0.47
N MET A 253 32.79 -20.00 -0.90
CA MET A 253 33.12 -18.63 -0.47
C MET A 253 32.04 -17.63 -0.87
N PHE A 254 31.51 -17.71 -2.10
CA PHE A 254 30.37 -16.90 -2.51
C PHE A 254 29.10 -17.17 -1.69
N HIS A 255 28.87 -18.44 -1.30
CA HIS A 255 27.77 -18.80 -0.43
C HIS A 255 27.95 -18.22 0.99
N LEU A 256 29.16 -18.32 1.55
CA LEU A 256 29.50 -17.72 2.84
C LEU A 256 29.35 -16.20 2.83
N LEU A 257 29.81 -15.50 1.78
CA LEU A 257 29.61 -14.06 1.62
C LEU A 257 28.12 -13.69 1.60
N GLY A 258 27.31 -14.46 0.87
CA GLY A 258 25.85 -14.29 0.86
C GLY A 258 25.23 -14.53 2.25
N ALA A 259 25.63 -15.60 2.92
CA ALA A 259 25.16 -15.95 4.26
C ALA A 259 25.53 -14.89 5.31
N LEU A 260 26.76 -14.37 5.27
CA LEU A 260 27.22 -13.27 6.14
C LEU A 260 26.45 -11.99 5.85
N ALA A 261 26.22 -11.65 4.57
CA ALA A 261 25.43 -10.48 4.21
C ALA A 261 23.99 -10.58 4.72
N VAL A 262 23.35 -11.74 4.61
CA VAL A 262 22.00 -12.00 5.17
C VAL A 262 22.03 -11.95 6.70
N GLY A 263 23.03 -12.56 7.35
CA GLY A 263 23.17 -12.55 8.80
C GLY A 263 23.38 -11.14 9.38
N VAL A 264 24.26 -10.34 8.79
CA VAL A 264 24.48 -8.94 9.16
C VAL A 264 23.19 -8.13 8.99
N ARG A 265 22.51 -8.27 7.85
CA ARG A 265 21.22 -7.60 7.62
C ARG A 265 20.17 -8.02 8.64
N CYS A 266 20.11 -9.30 9.02
CA CYS A 266 19.18 -9.83 10.02
C CYS A 266 19.39 -9.17 11.40
N VAL A 267 20.64 -8.98 11.82
CA VAL A 267 20.98 -8.35 13.13
C VAL A 267 20.73 -6.85 13.13
N PHE A 268 21.07 -6.16 12.03
CA PHE A 268 21.04 -4.69 11.94
C PHE A 268 19.80 -4.14 11.21
N ALA A 269 18.78 -4.97 10.96
CA ALA A 269 17.56 -4.49 10.32
C ALA A 269 16.84 -3.48 11.22
N THR A 270 16.54 -2.30 10.68
CA THR A 270 15.85 -1.21 11.37
C THR A 270 14.50 -0.86 10.75
N SER A 271 14.05 -1.60 9.73
CA SER A 271 12.78 -1.35 9.05
C SER A 271 12.17 -2.62 8.46
N VAL A 272 10.84 -2.63 8.34
CA VAL A 272 10.05 -3.69 7.70
C VAL A 272 10.56 -4.02 6.29
N GLY A 273 10.90 -3.00 5.50
CA GLY A 273 11.41 -3.20 4.14
C GLY A 273 12.80 -3.85 4.09
N MET A 274 13.64 -3.66 5.12
CA MET A 274 14.91 -4.37 5.23
C MET A 274 14.71 -5.84 5.58
N ASP A 275 13.78 -6.14 6.49
CA ASP A 275 13.43 -7.53 6.83
C ASP A 275 12.87 -8.28 5.63
N GLU A 276 11.98 -7.66 4.83
CA GLU A 276 11.44 -8.26 3.59
C GLU A 276 12.57 -8.58 2.58
N ARG A 277 13.52 -7.66 2.38
CA ARG A 277 14.68 -7.88 1.49
C ARG A 277 15.62 -8.95 2.02
N THR A 278 15.78 -9.03 3.33
CA THR A 278 16.64 -10.03 4.00
C THR A 278 16.07 -11.43 3.79
N TYR A 279 14.77 -11.61 3.98
CA TYR A 279 14.06 -12.86 3.66
C TYR A 279 14.23 -13.27 2.19
N LYS A 280 14.01 -12.35 1.23
CA LYS A 280 14.21 -12.67 -0.21
C LYS A 280 15.65 -13.08 -0.53
N SER A 281 16.63 -12.49 0.13
CA SER A 281 18.05 -12.84 -0.03
C SER A 281 18.38 -14.21 0.57
N GLU A 282 17.72 -14.58 1.67
CA GLU A 282 17.84 -15.89 2.32
C GLU A 282 17.33 -17.01 1.38
N VAL A 283 16.21 -16.80 0.69
CA VAL A 283 15.66 -17.78 -0.28
C VAL A 283 16.65 -18.10 -1.41
N ILE A 284 17.38 -17.10 -1.92
CA ILE A 284 18.43 -17.30 -2.94
C ILE A 284 19.60 -18.09 -2.35
N THR A 285 19.98 -17.78 -1.12
CA THR A 285 21.08 -18.46 -0.40
C THR A 285 20.75 -19.93 -0.20
N ARG A 286 19.49 -20.25 0.13
CA ARG A 286 18.95 -21.60 0.26
C ARG A 286 19.06 -22.43 -1.03
N GLY A 287 18.70 -21.88 -2.19
CA GLY A 287 18.82 -22.56 -3.48
C GLY A 287 20.28 -22.93 -3.80
N LYS A 288 21.22 -22.01 -3.53
CA LYS A 288 22.66 -22.26 -3.68
C LYS A 288 23.13 -23.41 -2.76
N LYS A 289 22.67 -23.45 -1.51
CA LYS A 289 23.02 -24.51 -0.54
C LYS A 289 22.62 -25.91 -0.99
N HIS A 290 21.43 -26.07 -1.56
CA HIS A 290 20.95 -27.38 -2.05
C HIS A 290 21.89 -27.96 -3.11
N SER A 291 22.35 -27.12 -4.04
CA SER A 291 23.34 -27.50 -5.05
C SER A 291 24.63 -28.06 -4.44
N PHE A 292 25.19 -27.40 -3.43
CA PHE A 292 26.40 -27.89 -2.75
C PHE A 292 26.21 -29.28 -2.15
N LEU A 293 25.10 -29.49 -1.46
CA LEU A 293 24.82 -30.75 -0.79
C LEU A 293 24.58 -31.91 -1.77
N ILE A 294 24.06 -31.62 -2.97
CA ILE A 294 23.97 -32.63 -4.03
C ILE A 294 25.35 -33.01 -4.54
N SER A 295 26.19 -32.03 -4.88
CA SER A 295 27.57 -32.27 -5.31
C SER A 295 28.35 -33.08 -4.26
N TRP A 296 28.13 -32.77 -2.98
CA TRP A 296 28.64 -33.53 -1.85
C TRP A 296 28.19 -34.99 -1.84
N SER A 297 26.87 -35.22 -1.92
CA SER A 297 26.30 -36.56 -1.86
C SER A 297 26.77 -37.45 -3.02
N GLN A 298 26.83 -36.90 -4.24
CA GLN A 298 27.25 -37.63 -5.44
C GLN A 298 28.72 -38.06 -5.37
N LYS A 299 29.62 -37.22 -4.85
CA LYS A 299 31.05 -37.56 -4.71
C LYS A 299 31.29 -38.65 -3.65
N SER A 300 30.58 -38.60 -2.51
CA SER A 300 30.70 -39.62 -1.45
C SER A 300 30.29 -41.02 -1.91
N SER A 301 29.38 -41.10 -2.90
CA SER A 301 28.87 -42.35 -3.46
C SER A 301 29.88 -42.98 -4.42
N ASN A 302 30.55 -42.17 -5.25
CA ASN A 302 31.53 -42.65 -6.22
C ASN A 302 32.84 -43.12 -5.56
N THR A 303 33.22 -42.58 -4.41
CA THR A 303 34.37 -43.07 -3.62
C THR A 303 34.12 -44.46 -3.00
N ALA A 304 32.87 -44.88 -2.82
CA ALA A 304 32.53 -46.20 -2.28
C ALA A 304 32.47 -47.31 -3.35
N VAL A 305 32.37 -46.96 -4.64
CA VAL A 305 32.26 -47.92 -5.76
C VAL A 305 33.64 -48.23 -6.38
N LEU A 306 34.64 -47.36 -6.19
CA LEU A 306 35.98 -47.53 -6.74
C LEU A 306 36.89 -48.51 -5.96
N SER A 307 36.40 -49.16 -4.90
CA SER A 307 37.15 -50.20 -4.17
C SER A 307 36.92 -51.63 -4.71
N GLY A 308 36.14 -51.81 -5.79
CA GLY A 308 35.66 -53.14 -6.19
C GLY A 308 35.80 -53.56 -7.67
N PHE A 309 36.32 -52.73 -8.58
CA PHE A 309 36.41 -53.11 -9.99
C PHE A 309 37.72 -52.67 -10.66
N SER A 310 38.54 -53.65 -11.02
CA SER A 310 39.70 -53.52 -11.91
C SER A 310 39.28 -53.87 -13.33
N PHE A 311 39.40 -52.97 -14.31
CA PHE A 311 39.45 -53.29 -15.74
C PHE A 311 39.99 -52.09 -16.56
N PRO A 312 40.46 -52.30 -17.82
CA PRO A 312 41.73 -51.81 -18.31
C PRO A 312 41.61 -50.59 -19.23
N ALA A 313 42.77 -50.08 -19.62
CA ALA A 313 42.99 -48.90 -20.45
C ALA A 313 42.02 -48.71 -21.63
N LEU A 314 41.33 -47.57 -21.66
CA LEU A 314 40.81 -46.97 -22.88
C LEU A 314 41.61 -45.71 -23.22
N SER A 315 42.64 -45.93 -24.03
CA SER A 315 43.19 -44.94 -24.96
C SER A 315 42.14 -44.73 -26.06
N ASN A 316 41.44 -43.59 -26.03
CA ASN A 316 40.78 -42.88 -27.16
C ASN A 316 39.59 -42.06 -26.67
N ALA A 317 39.87 -40.86 -26.15
CA ALA A 317 38.91 -39.77 -26.09
C ALA A 317 39.69 -38.44 -26.15
N VAL A 318 40.14 -38.11 -27.36
CA VAL A 318 40.73 -36.82 -27.72
C VAL A 318 39.66 -35.74 -27.60
N MET A 319 40.01 -34.67 -26.87
CA MET A 319 39.41 -33.32 -26.86
C MET A 319 37.89 -33.18 -26.64
N ALA A 320 37.50 -32.98 -25.38
CA ALA A 320 36.34 -32.15 -25.03
C ALA A 320 36.83 -30.93 -24.23
N PRO A 321 36.62 -29.68 -24.70
CA PRO A 321 37.04 -28.50 -23.96
C PRO A 321 36.19 -28.37 -22.69
N ARG A 322 36.86 -28.35 -21.54
CA ARG A 322 36.28 -28.27 -20.19
C ARG A 322 35.49 -26.95 -19.99
N PRO A 323 34.14 -26.94 -20.02
CA PRO A 323 33.34 -25.72 -19.91
C PRO A 323 32.77 -25.48 -18.50
N ALA A 324 32.95 -26.41 -17.55
CA ALA A 324 32.26 -26.41 -16.27
C ALA A 324 32.67 -25.24 -15.34
N LEU A 325 33.94 -24.83 -15.37
CA LEU A 325 34.45 -23.71 -14.56
C LEU A 325 33.95 -22.36 -15.11
N VAL A 326 33.96 -22.20 -16.43
CA VAL A 326 33.46 -21.00 -17.11
C VAL A 326 31.95 -20.89 -16.94
N ALA A 327 31.20 -21.99 -17.04
CA ALA A 327 29.75 -21.99 -16.82
C ALA A 327 29.36 -21.64 -15.37
N HIS A 328 30.11 -22.13 -14.37
CA HIS A 328 29.85 -21.78 -12.96
C HIS A 328 30.19 -20.31 -12.64
N VAL A 329 31.27 -19.77 -13.20
CA VAL A 329 31.65 -18.36 -13.03
C VAL A 329 30.71 -17.43 -13.80
N CYS A 330 30.36 -17.77 -15.05
CA CYS A 330 29.40 -17.01 -15.86
C CYS A 330 27.98 -17.05 -15.27
N PHE A 331 27.57 -18.14 -14.62
CA PHE A 331 26.26 -18.21 -13.98
C PHE A 331 26.20 -17.43 -12.65
N ALA A 332 27.30 -17.40 -11.88
CA ALA A 332 27.42 -16.51 -10.72
C ALA A 332 27.32 -15.02 -11.13
N LEU A 333 27.79 -14.67 -12.33
CA LEU A 333 27.63 -13.34 -12.94
C LEU A 333 26.21 -13.09 -13.47
N LEU A 334 25.57 -14.09 -14.08
CA LEU A 334 24.19 -14.00 -14.61
C LEU A 334 23.12 -13.82 -13.51
N VAL A 335 23.29 -14.43 -12.33
CA VAL A 335 22.35 -14.26 -11.20
C VAL A 335 22.54 -12.91 -10.49
N HIS A 336 23.68 -12.23 -10.68
CA HIS A 336 23.85 -10.83 -10.29
C HIS A 336 23.16 -9.83 -11.25
N TRP A 337 22.66 -10.28 -12.41
CA TRP A 337 22.09 -9.47 -13.48
C TRP A 337 20.55 -9.57 -13.64
N VAL A 338 19.83 -10.11 -12.66
CA VAL A 338 18.38 -9.81 -12.53
C VAL A 338 18.28 -8.37 -12.01
N PRO A 339 17.60 -7.45 -12.71
CA PRO A 339 17.80 -6.02 -12.54
C PRO A 339 17.41 -5.58 -11.12
N ILE A 340 18.43 -5.26 -10.32
CA ILE A 340 18.33 -4.19 -9.34
C ILE A 340 18.27 -2.93 -10.18
N SER A 341 17.14 -2.23 -10.18
CA SER A 341 17.01 -0.93 -10.83
C SER A 341 18.21 -0.06 -10.47
N ALA A 342 18.96 0.36 -11.50
CA ALA A 342 20.17 1.16 -11.41
C ALA A 342 19.84 2.63 -11.05
N ASP A 343 19.32 2.83 -9.84
CA ASP A 343 19.05 4.15 -9.25
C ASP A 343 19.63 4.27 -7.83
N GLN A 344 20.51 3.34 -7.42
CA GLN A 344 20.91 3.19 -6.00
C GLN A 344 22.38 2.81 -5.75
N LEU A 345 23.33 3.35 -6.52
CA LEU A 345 24.75 3.28 -6.20
C LEU A 345 25.42 4.65 -6.41
N GLY A 346 25.24 5.55 -5.43
CA GLY A 346 26.16 6.67 -5.23
C GLY A 346 27.44 6.14 -4.60
N LEU A 347 28.49 5.97 -5.41
CA LEU A 347 29.83 5.64 -4.95
C LEU A 347 30.36 6.81 -4.10
N GLY A 348 30.52 6.58 -2.80
CA GLY A 348 31.20 7.50 -1.91
C GLY A 348 32.70 7.56 -2.26
N HIS A 349 33.18 8.77 -2.51
CA HIS A 349 34.60 9.09 -2.66
C HIS A 349 35.41 8.61 -1.45
N ILE A 350 36.57 8.03 -1.71
CA ILE A 350 37.62 7.74 -0.72
C ILE A 350 38.37 9.06 -0.48
N CYS A 351 38.37 9.56 0.75
CA CYS A 351 39.20 10.69 1.16
C CYS A 351 40.40 10.19 1.97
N GLU A 352 41.60 10.52 1.50
CA GLU A 352 42.87 10.39 2.24
C GLU A 352 42.95 11.39 3.40
N PRO A 353 43.70 11.09 4.47
CA PRO A 353 43.83 11.97 5.63
C PRO A 353 44.85 13.10 5.39
N GLN A 354 44.38 14.36 5.45
CA GLN A 354 45.23 15.55 5.41
C GLN A 354 45.66 15.98 6.83
N LYS A 355 46.94 16.33 6.97
CA LYS A 355 47.67 16.70 8.21
C LYS A 355 47.17 18.03 8.83
N PRO A 356 47.41 18.27 10.14
CA PRO A 356 46.89 19.43 10.87
C PRO A 356 47.63 20.73 10.52
N GLY A 357 46.88 21.80 10.30
CA GLY A 357 47.40 23.14 9.99
C GLY A 357 47.62 24.05 11.21
N ARG A 358 48.22 25.23 10.97
CA ARG A 358 48.26 26.43 11.84
C ARG A 358 48.89 27.63 11.08
N PRO A 359 48.71 28.92 11.50
CA PRO A 359 47.47 29.71 11.54
C PRO A 359 47.69 31.20 11.11
N ALA A 360 46.73 32.10 11.45
CA ALA A 360 46.72 33.59 11.42
C ALA A 360 45.96 34.20 10.22
N SER A 361 45.15 35.27 10.31
CA SER A 361 44.89 36.29 11.36
C SER A 361 43.60 37.09 11.05
N GLU A 362 42.98 37.63 12.12
CA GLU A 362 42.24 38.93 12.25
C GLU A 362 40.96 39.22 11.39
N VAL A 363 39.69 39.22 11.90
CA VAL A 363 38.95 40.07 12.90
C VAL A 363 38.34 41.35 12.26
N PRO A 364 37.14 41.92 12.64
CA PRO A 364 35.80 41.39 13.04
C PRO A 364 34.58 42.18 12.44
N SER A 365 33.34 41.70 12.60
CA SER A 365 32.21 42.32 13.40
C SER A 365 30.93 42.35 12.52
N LEU A 366 29.67 42.24 12.96
CA LEU A 366 28.95 42.16 14.24
C LEU A 366 27.50 41.73 13.90
N ALA A 367 26.89 40.77 14.64
CA ALA A 367 25.48 40.80 15.08
C ALA A 367 24.97 39.42 15.56
N TYR A 368 24.63 39.38 16.86
CA TYR A 368 23.61 38.59 17.56
C TYR A 368 23.27 37.16 17.08
N ARG A 369 23.71 36.15 17.86
CA ARG A 369 23.20 34.76 17.83
C ARG A 369 22.44 34.44 19.12
N ARG A 370 21.29 33.77 18.97
CA ARG A 370 20.59 32.95 19.97
C ARG A 370 20.22 31.58 19.35
N PRO A 371 19.80 30.56 20.12
CA PRO A 371 20.58 29.33 20.33
C PRO A 371 20.23 28.17 19.38
N ARG A 372 21.23 27.32 19.11
CA ARG A 372 21.10 26.05 18.38
C ARG A 372 20.41 25.00 19.26
N ALA A 373 19.24 24.55 18.84
CA ALA A 373 18.61 23.33 19.33
C ALA A 373 19.33 22.07 18.80
N SER A 374 19.22 21.02 19.59
CA SER A 374 20.03 19.81 19.68
C SER A 374 20.06 18.90 18.44
N ARG A 375 21.27 18.50 18.05
CA ARG A 375 21.54 17.19 17.43
C ARG A 375 21.78 16.18 18.56
N SER A 376 21.02 15.09 18.61
CA SER A 376 21.37 13.91 19.41
C SER A 376 21.47 12.69 18.50
N ARG A 377 22.68 12.18 18.33
CA ARG A 377 22.97 10.76 18.13
C ARG A 377 24.43 10.47 18.51
N GLY A 378 24.58 9.59 19.50
CA GLY A 378 25.62 8.56 19.60
C GLY A 378 27.05 9.00 19.91
N GLY A 379 27.42 8.94 21.19
CA GLY A 379 28.81 8.78 21.62
C GLY A 379 29.30 7.34 21.35
N CYS A 380 30.60 7.22 21.04
CA CYS A 380 31.32 5.96 20.97
C CYS A 380 32.39 5.92 22.08
N THR A 381 32.71 4.70 22.48
CA THR A 381 33.56 4.25 23.58
C THR A 381 35.05 4.49 23.37
N SER A 382 35.69 5.22 24.31
CA SER A 382 37.03 4.91 24.86
C SER A 382 37.38 5.90 25.98
N CYS A 383 38.07 5.42 27.01
CA CYS A 383 38.73 6.15 28.12
C CYS A 383 37.86 6.68 29.27
N LYS A 384 37.68 5.88 30.32
CA LYS A 384 38.51 5.99 31.55
C LYS A 384 38.19 4.88 32.54
N ALA A 385 39.18 4.02 32.76
CA ALA A 385 39.35 3.29 33.99
C ALA A 385 40.14 4.16 35.00
N ARG A 386 39.87 3.91 36.28
CA ARG A 386 40.78 3.95 37.43
C ARG A 386 40.70 5.13 38.42
N GLU A 387 40.16 4.76 39.60
CA GLU A 387 40.52 5.14 41.00
C GLU A 387 40.30 6.61 41.44
N GLN A 388 39.85 6.98 42.64
CA GLN A 388 39.90 6.39 43.99
C GLN A 388 38.67 6.79 44.85
N SER A 389 38.28 5.95 45.82
CA SER A 389 37.53 6.32 47.03
C SER A 389 38.51 6.80 48.12
N PRO A 390 38.07 7.52 49.19
CA PRO A 390 37.54 6.82 50.38
C PRO A 390 36.38 7.52 51.16
N SER A 391 35.55 6.66 51.78
CA SER A 391 34.96 6.67 53.16
C SER A 391 34.20 7.91 53.70
N LEU A 392 33.04 7.84 54.39
CA LEU A 392 32.62 7.08 55.59
C LEU A 392 31.05 7.09 55.69
N VAL A 393 30.36 5.95 55.90
CA VAL A 393 29.72 5.43 57.16
C VAL A 393 28.46 6.23 57.60
N LEU A 394 27.24 5.66 57.72
CA LEU A 394 26.80 4.74 58.78
C LEU A 394 25.45 4.02 58.49
N ALA A 395 25.43 2.72 58.83
CA ALA A 395 24.35 1.83 59.32
C ALA A 395 23.08 1.48 58.50
N SER A 396 22.93 0.16 58.30
CA SER A 396 21.70 -0.63 58.17
C SER A 396 21.46 -1.39 59.50
N PRO A 397 20.28 -1.98 59.81
CA PRO A 397 20.01 -3.36 59.35
C PRO A 397 18.50 -3.76 59.14
N GLN A 398 18.26 -4.85 58.40
CA GLN A 398 17.02 -5.70 58.44
C GLN A 398 17.15 -6.80 59.54
N PRO A 399 16.28 -7.85 59.76
CA PRO A 399 15.00 -8.32 59.12
C PRO A 399 13.87 -8.95 60.04
N SER A 400 12.61 -9.08 59.53
CA SER A 400 11.50 -10.12 59.70
C SER A 400 11.10 -10.74 61.08
N PRO A 401 10.06 -11.64 61.25
CA PRO A 401 8.67 -11.85 60.71
C PRO A 401 7.58 -12.11 61.82
N THR A 402 6.27 -12.20 61.51
CA THR A 402 5.29 -13.20 62.09
C THR A 402 3.84 -13.08 61.57
N SER A 403 3.26 -14.20 61.14
CA SER A 403 1.81 -14.57 61.14
C SER A 403 1.51 -15.36 62.45
N PRO A 404 0.31 -15.95 62.81
CA PRO A 404 -0.73 -16.57 61.95
C PRO A 404 -2.21 -16.60 62.48
N SER A 405 -3.04 -17.45 61.83
CA SER A 405 -4.34 -18.08 62.21
C SER A 405 -5.61 -17.39 61.69
N SER A 406 -6.64 -18.04 61.13
CA SER A 406 -7.01 -19.48 61.02
C SER A 406 -8.11 -19.68 59.95
N GLU A 407 -8.03 -20.77 59.18
CA GLU A 407 -9.10 -21.49 58.43
C GLU A 407 -10.06 -22.27 59.41
N PRO A 408 -11.14 -23.02 59.01
CA PRO A 408 -11.53 -23.52 57.67
C PRO A 408 -13.05 -23.53 57.29
N ALA A 409 -13.26 -24.03 56.06
CA ALA A 409 -14.42 -24.44 55.23
C ALA A 409 -15.73 -25.02 55.83
N HIS A 410 -16.84 -24.91 55.07
CA HIS A 410 -17.69 -26.03 54.55
C HIS A 410 -18.82 -25.51 53.61
N GLU A 411 -19.10 -26.26 52.51
CA GLU A 411 -20.18 -26.10 51.50
C GLU A 411 -21.58 -26.60 51.99
N PRO A 412 -22.58 -26.94 51.11
CA PRO A 412 -23.47 -26.16 50.23
C PRO A 412 -24.98 -26.42 50.56
N ILE A 413 -25.97 -25.88 49.81
CA ILE A 413 -27.24 -26.55 49.38
C ILE A 413 -28.24 -25.62 48.64
N LEU A 414 -28.87 -26.25 47.64
CA LEU A 414 -29.97 -26.01 46.70
C LEU A 414 -31.30 -25.35 47.19
N SER A 415 -32.01 -24.66 46.28
CA SER A 415 -33.48 -24.76 45.97
C SER A 415 -33.98 -23.47 45.27
N SER A 416 -35.06 -23.37 44.48
CA SER A 416 -35.73 -24.16 43.42
C SER A 416 -37.05 -23.44 43.07
N VAL A 417 -37.62 -23.67 41.87
CA VAL A 417 -39.06 -23.50 41.48
C VAL A 417 -39.48 -22.06 41.04
N SER A 418 -40.14 -21.77 39.91
CA SER A 418 -40.72 -22.53 38.78
C SER A 418 -41.19 -21.59 37.64
N ASP A 419 -41.20 -22.11 36.40
CA ASP A 419 -41.96 -21.60 35.23
C ASP A 419 -43.50 -21.81 35.40
N PRO A 420 -44.38 -21.33 34.49
CA PRO A 420 -44.56 -22.02 33.20
C PRO A 420 -44.76 -21.11 31.97
N VAL A 421 -44.32 -21.68 30.85
CA VAL A 421 -44.62 -21.32 29.45
C VAL A 421 -46.04 -21.80 29.08
N SER A 422 -46.69 -21.14 28.11
CA SER A 422 -47.67 -21.79 27.22
C SER A 422 -47.57 -21.22 25.80
N GLU A 423 -47.50 -22.14 24.84
CA GLU A 423 -47.29 -21.98 23.39
C GLU A 423 -48.59 -21.80 22.58
N ILE A 424 -48.39 -21.65 21.25
CA ILE A 424 -49.31 -21.80 20.08
C ILE A 424 -49.88 -20.45 19.60
N GLY A 425 -49.83 -20.00 18.35
CA GLY A 425 -49.49 -20.52 17.01
C GLY A 425 -50.03 -19.51 15.96
N PRO A 426 -49.78 -19.64 14.64
CA PRO A 426 -49.45 -18.51 13.75
C PRO A 426 -50.55 -18.07 12.76
N ILE A 427 -50.76 -16.77 12.52
CA ILE A 427 -51.48 -16.22 11.34
C ILE A 427 -50.93 -14.82 10.96
N SER A 428 -50.77 -14.58 9.66
CA SER A 428 -50.53 -13.29 8.96
C SER A 428 -51.62 -13.15 7.87
N PRO A 429 -51.84 -12.03 7.14
CA PRO A 429 -51.54 -10.60 7.33
C PRO A 429 -52.81 -9.71 7.23
N SER A 430 -52.78 -8.45 7.69
CA SER A 430 -53.65 -7.40 7.12
C SER A 430 -53.21 -5.98 7.49
N GLU A 431 -53.35 -5.10 6.51
CA GLU A 431 -52.96 -3.69 6.45
C GLU A 431 -53.81 -2.76 7.34
N ASN A 432 -53.26 -1.55 7.54
CA ASN A 432 -53.92 -0.27 7.82
C ASN A 432 -54.63 -0.10 9.17
N LEU A 433 -54.04 0.72 10.05
CA LEU A 433 -54.62 2.02 10.43
C LEU A 433 -53.65 2.81 11.32
N LEU A 434 -53.23 3.98 10.80
CA LEU A 434 -52.66 5.08 11.55
C LEU A 434 -53.71 5.63 12.53
N SER A 435 -53.35 5.78 13.81
CA SER A 435 -53.59 7.02 14.58
C SER A 435 -53.19 6.90 16.05
N SER A 436 -52.70 8.01 16.59
CA SER A 436 -52.49 8.35 18.00
C SER A 436 -51.18 7.87 18.67
N VAL A 437 -50.15 8.71 18.60
CA VAL A 437 -49.41 9.09 19.82
C VAL A 437 -49.07 10.58 19.71
N SER A 438 -49.69 11.36 20.57
CA SER A 438 -49.32 12.73 20.90
C SER A 438 -48.23 12.71 21.97
N ASP A 439 -47.28 13.64 21.83
CA ASP A 439 -46.47 14.32 22.85
C ASP A 439 -45.77 13.50 23.94
N ASP A 440 -44.43 13.43 23.86
CA ASP A 440 -43.61 14.04 24.92
C ASP A 440 -42.10 14.16 24.57
N LEU A 441 -41.56 15.34 24.94
CA LEU A 441 -40.16 15.72 25.24
C LEU A 441 -39.14 16.06 24.12
N LEU A 442 -38.89 17.38 24.08
CA LEU A 442 -37.89 18.19 23.37
C LEU A 442 -36.45 17.64 23.35
N SER A 443 -35.85 17.59 22.15
CA SER A 443 -34.39 17.56 21.93
C SER A 443 -33.95 18.82 21.17
N PRO A 444 -32.82 19.48 21.49
CA PRO A 444 -32.42 20.75 20.85
C PRO A 444 -31.74 20.61 19.47
N PHE A 445 -31.64 19.41 18.89
CA PHE A 445 -30.94 19.20 17.63
C PHE A 445 -31.78 18.40 16.63
N SER A 446 -32.87 19.02 16.15
CA SER A 446 -33.60 18.54 14.97
C SER A 446 -33.10 19.25 13.71
N PRO A 447 -32.70 18.53 12.64
CA PRO A 447 -32.26 19.14 11.39
C PRO A 447 -33.50 19.67 10.64
N LEU A 448 -33.78 20.96 10.81
CA LEU A 448 -34.96 21.67 10.29
C LEU A 448 -34.94 21.90 8.75
N TRP A 449 -34.21 21.07 7.98
CA TRP A 449 -33.94 21.30 6.56
C TRP A 449 -34.05 20.02 5.71
N ILE A 450 -34.61 18.96 6.28
CA ILE A 450 -35.07 17.80 5.52
C ILE A 450 -36.58 17.72 5.70
N ASP A 451 -37.34 18.28 4.75
CA ASP A 451 -38.75 17.92 4.60
C ASP A 451 -38.82 16.44 4.24
N VAL A 452 -39.07 15.60 5.25
CA VAL A 452 -39.15 14.13 5.12
C VAL A 452 -40.27 13.73 4.14
N GLU A 453 -41.27 14.59 3.93
CA GLU A 453 -42.32 14.40 2.91
C GLU A 453 -41.79 14.46 1.47
N MET A 454 -40.69 15.18 1.21
CA MET A 454 -40.05 15.22 -0.12
C MET A 454 -39.22 13.96 -0.41
N ILE A 455 -38.92 13.14 0.60
CA ILE A 455 -38.11 11.92 0.46
C ILE A 455 -39.00 10.67 0.25
N LEU A 456 -40.28 10.72 0.61
CA LEU A 456 -41.16 9.55 0.67
C LEU A 456 -42.39 9.60 -0.26
N GLY A 457 -42.65 10.70 -0.97
CA GLY A 457 -43.73 10.79 -1.95
C GLY A 457 -43.32 10.29 -3.35
N PRO A 458 -44.24 9.71 -4.16
CA PRO A 458 -44.00 9.54 -5.59
C PRO A 458 -44.01 10.92 -6.26
N ILE A 459 -42.83 11.53 -6.41
CA ILE A 459 -42.68 12.86 -7.00
C ILE A 459 -42.78 12.74 -8.52
N GLN A 460 -43.86 13.31 -9.07
CA GLN A 460 -44.04 13.50 -10.51
C GLN A 460 -42.87 14.32 -11.09
N SER A 461 -42.33 13.84 -12.21
CA SER A 461 -41.25 14.48 -12.96
C SER A 461 -41.61 15.92 -13.33
N PRO A 462 -40.70 16.90 -13.19
CA PRO A 462 -40.88 18.20 -13.81
C PRO A 462 -40.97 17.99 -15.33
N ASP A 463 -42.04 18.52 -15.93
CA ASP A 463 -42.26 18.49 -17.37
C ASP A 463 -41.02 18.98 -18.14
N GLY A 464 -40.52 18.19 -19.09
CA GLY A 464 -39.77 18.74 -20.23
C GLY A 464 -38.46 18.09 -20.70
N ALA A 465 -37.92 17.05 -20.06
CA ALA A 465 -36.79 16.30 -20.65
C ALA A 465 -36.85 14.82 -20.28
N PHE A 466 -37.53 14.03 -21.12
CA PHE A 466 -37.55 12.58 -21.00
C PHE A 466 -36.14 12.04 -21.27
N ASN A 467 -35.35 11.75 -20.24
CA ASN A 467 -34.06 11.07 -20.43
C ASN A 467 -34.35 9.61 -20.81
N PRO A 468 -34.09 9.18 -22.06
CA PRO A 468 -34.49 7.87 -22.56
C PRO A 468 -33.72 6.71 -21.92
N HIS A 469 -32.68 7.00 -21.14
CA HIS A 469 -31.80 6.02 -20.53
C HIS A 469 -32.20 5.63 -19.09
N LEU A 470 -33.31 6.17 -18.59
CA LEU A 470 -33.87 5.81 -17.28
C LEU A 470 -34.85 4.63 -17.47
N HIS A 471 -34.49 3.46 -16.93
CA HIS A 471 -35.22 2.21 -17.22
C HIS A 471 -36.18 1.78 -16.10
N ASN A 472 -35.92 2.19 -14.86
CA ASN A 472 -36.72 1.83 -13.70
C ASN A 472 -36.86 2.99 -12.72
N ASP A 473 -37.68 2.81 -11.69
CA ASP A 473 -37.97 3.85 -10.70
C ASP A 473 -36.76 4.20 -9.83
N ASP A 474 -35.86 3.24 -9.58
CA ASP A 474 -34.57 3.51 -8.92
C ASP A 474 -33.70 4.45 -9.75
N ASP A 475 -33.61 4.26 -11.08
CA ASP A 475 -32.86 5.14 -11.97
C ASP A 475 -33.46 6.55 -11.99
N ARG A 476 -34.80 6.65 -12.02
CA ARG A 476 -35.52 7.92 -11.97
C ARG A 476 -35.25 8.64 -10.64
N SER A 477 -35.31 7.91 -9.54
CA SER A 477 -35.01 8.42 -8.20
C SER A 477 -33.57 8.92 -8.11
N LEU A 478 -32.60 8.12 -8.56
CA LEU A 478 -31.17 8.49 -8.58
C LEU A 478 -30.92 9.73 -9.46
N PHE A 479 -31.59 9.81 -10.62
CA PHE A 479 -31.50 10.98 -11.50
C PHE A 479 -32.12 12.22 -10.86
N ASN A 480 -33.26 12.08 -10.21
CA ASN A 480 -33.91 13.18 -9.48
C ASN A 480 -33.01 13.68 -8.34
N HIS A 481 -32.42 12.75 -7.58
CA HIS A 481 -31.43 13.07 -6.53
C HIS A 481 -30.19 13.79 -7.10
N TYR A 482 -29.74 13.42 -8.31
CA TYR A 482 -28.68 14.15 -8.99
C TYR A 482 -29.07 15.62 -9.23
N VAL A 483 -30.24 15.82 -9.86
CA VAL A 483 -30.71 17.14 -10.30
C VAL A 483 -30.88 18.08 -9.11
N HIS A 484 -31.52 17.61 -8.04
CA HIS A 484 -31.89 18.47 -6.92
C HIS A 484 -30.85 18.56 -5.81
N ILE A 485 -30.01 17.53 -5.59
CA ILE A 485 -29.10 17.48 -4.44
C ILE A 485 -27.65 17.50 -4.89
N VAL A 486 -27.23 16.50 -5.67
CA VAL A 486 -25.81 16.32 -6.03
C VAL A 486 -25.31 17.50 -6.83
N SER A 487 -26.03 17.93 -7.86
CA SER A 487 -25.60 19.03 -8.74
C SER A 487 -25.35 20.34 -7.97
N ARG A 488 -26.17 20.61 -6.94
CA ARG A 488 -26.05 21.79 -6.07
C ARG A 488 -24.84 21.68 -5.15
N ALA A 489 -24.58 20.50 -4.59
CA ALA A 489 -23.41 20.26 -3.74
C ALA A 489 -22.08 20.35 -4.51
N LEU A 490 -22.10 20.11 -5.83
CA LEU A 490 -20.92 20.21 -6.70
C LEU A 490 -20.65 21.63 -7.20
N SER A 491 -21.69 22.42 -7.43
CA SER A 491 -21.54 23.77 -7.96
C SER A 491 -21.14 24.75 -6.86
N ARG A 492 -20.26 25.68 -7.21
CA ARG A 492 -19.81 26.76 -6.32
C ARG A 492 -20.26 28.13 -6.83
N SER A 493 -21.26 28.16 -7.71
CA SER A 493 -21.85 29.40 -8.20
C SER A 493 -22.56 30.14 -7.06
N THR A 494 -22.14 31.37 -6.79
CA THR A 494 -22.68 32.23 -5.72
C THR A 494 -23.70 33.23 -6.23
N THR A 495 -23.77 33.48 -7.54
CA THR A 495 -24.72 34.42 -8.14
C THR A 495 -25.93 33.66 -8.70
N THR A 496 -27.10 33.88 -8.09
CA THR A 496 -28.36 33.25 -8.53
C THR A 496 -28.78 33.65 -9.94
N ASP A 497 -28.26 34.77 -10.47
CA ASP A 497 -28.86 35.43 -11.65
C ASP A 497 -27.96 35.48 -12.89
N SER A 498 -26.65 35.17 -12.81
CA SER A 498 -25.73 35.39 -13.95
C SER A 498 -25.00 34.14 -14.47
N THR A 499 -24.79 33.10 -13.67
CA THR A 499 -24.12 31.87 -14.16
C THR A 499 -24.87 30.60 -13.75
N PRO A 500 -25.46 29.86 -14.71
CA PRO A 500 -26.21 28.65 -14.41
C PRO A 500 -25.26 27.55 -13.91
N ASN A 501 -25.77 26.66 -13.05
CA ASN A 501 -24.99 25.53 -12.54
C ASN A 501 -24.47 24.67 -13.70
N PRO A 502 -23.13 24.56 -13.90
CA PRO A 502 -22.57 23.83 -15.04
C PRO A 502 -22.86 22.32 -14.98
N PHE A 503 -23.03 21.76 -13.77
CA PHE A 503 -23.43 20.36 -13.57
C PHE A 503 -24.88 20.08 -13.96
N LEU A 504 -25.68 21.13 -14.21
CA LEU A 504 -27.02 21.05 -14.79
C LEU A 504 -27.01 21.50 -16.25
N ALA A 505 -26.61 22.74 -16.50
CA ALA A 505 -26.69 23.40 -17.81
C ALA A 505 -25.87 22.69 -18.90
N THR A 506 -24.74 22.08 -18.53
CA THR A 506 -23.89 21.35 -19.49
C THR A 506 -24.12 19.85 -19.40
N LEU A 507 -24.13 19.27 -18.20
CA LEU A 507 -24.18 17.81 -18.07
C LEU A 507 -25.56 17.19 -18.36
N LEU A 508 -26.69 17.85 -18.04
CA LEU A 508 -28.01 17.24 -18.30
C LEU A 508 -28.27 17.06 -19.81
N PRO A 509 -28.02 18.05 -20.69
CA PRO A 509 -28.13 17.85 -22.13
C PRO A 509 -27.21 16.74 -22.64
N MET A 510 -25.96 16.68 -22.15
CA MET A 510 -25.03 15.62 -22.54
C MET A 510 -25.53 14.23 -22.09
N ALA A 511 -26.13 14.13 -20.90
CA ALA A 511 -26.68 12.90 -20.36
C ALA A 511 -27.93 12.43 -21.11
N ALA A 512 -28.81 13.36 -21.50
CA ALA A 512 -29.98 13.04 -22.33
C ALA A 512 -29.59 12.43 -23.69
N ALA A 513 -28.39 12.76 -24.20
CA ALA A 513 -27.83 12.23 -25.44
C ALA A 513 -26.89 11.02 -25.24
N SER A 514 -26.54 10.64 -24.00
CA SER A 514 -25.57 9.58 -23.71
C SER A 514 -25.97 8.73 -22.52
N GLU A 515 -26.19 7.44 -22.79
CA GLU A 515 -26.39 6.44 -21.74
C GLU A 515 -25.17 6.31 -20.81
N THR A 516 -23.96 6.47 -21.36
CA THR A 516 -22.71 6.40 -20.61
C THR A 516 -22.68 7.48 -19.53
N LEU A 517 -23.01 8.72 -19.90
CA LEU A 517 -23.05 9.87 -18.99
C LEU A 517 -24.19 9.76 -17.98
N THR A 518 -25.38 9.35 -18.44
CA THR A 518 -26.49 9.06 -17.51
C THR A 518 -26.05 8.02 -16.49
N SER A 519 -25.44 6.91 -16.91
CA SER A 519 -25.05 5.82 -16.01
C SER A 519 -24.00 6.25 -14.96
N VAL A 520 -23.01 7.08 -15.32
CA VAL A 520 -22.04 7.59 -14.33
C VAL A 520 -22.66 8.62 -13.37
N MET A 521 -23.60 9.44 -13.83
CA MET A 521 -24.34 10.39 -12.96
C MET A 521 -25.18 9.65 -11.92
N LEU A 522 -25.84 8.54 -12.31
CA LEU A 522 -26.57 7.69 -11.36
C LEU A 522 -25.60 7.04 -10.35
N GLY A 523 -24.42 6.59 -10.80
CA GLY A 523 -23.38 6.07 -9.92
C GLY A 523 -22.90 7.09 -8.89
N LEU A 524 -22.62 8.32 -9.33
CA LEU A 524 -22.25 9.44 -8.46
C LEU A 524 -23.35 9.76 -7.44
N SER A 525 -24.61 9.72 -7.88
CA SER A 525 -25.77 9.96 -7.02
C SER A 525 -25.94 8.88 -5.96
N GLY A 526 -25.77 7.61 -6.33
CA GLY A 526 -25.80 6.52 -5.35
C GLY A 526 -24.65 6.58 -4.36
N CYS A 527 -23.46 7.07 -4.78
CA CYS A 527 -22.33 7.25 -3.86
C CYS A 527 -22.66 8.25 -2.75
N HIS A 528 -23.42 9.29 -3.07
CA HIS A 528 -23.94 10.27 -2.12
C HIS A 528 -25.11 9.68 -1.30
N TRP A 529 -26.11 9.09 -1.97
CA TRP A 529 -27.38 8.71 -1.34
C TRP A 529 -27.31 7.45 -0.48
N ARG A 530 -26.39 6.52 -0.75
CA ARG A 530 -26.24 5.26 0.02
C ARG A 530 -26.05 5.44 1.53
N ARG A 531 -25.65 6.64 1.97
CA ARG A 531 -25.54 7.00 3.38
C ARG A 531 -26.89 7.04 4.08
N ILE A 532 -27.93 7.49 3.38
CA ILE A 532 -29.30 7.62 3.88
C ILE A 532 -30.11 6.38 3.47
N TYR A 533 -29.94 5.91 2.24
CA TYR A 533 -30.67 4.76 1.71
C TYR A 533 -29.72 3.71 1.11
N PRO A 534 -29.15 2.79 1.92
CA PRO A 534 -28.11 1.86 1.48
C PRO A 534 -28.51 0.91 0.34
N GLN A 535 -29.80 0.57 0.24
CA GLN A 535 -30.31 -0.39 -0.76
C GLN A 535 -30.17 0.12 -2.21
N ILE A 536 -30.18 1.44 -2.43
CA ILE A 536 -29.99 2.03 -3.78
C ILE A 536 -28.60 1.77 -4.35
N TRP A 537 -27.64 1.40 -3.50
CA TRP A 537 -26.24 1.29 -3.88
C TRP A 537 -26.01 0.18 -4.90
N ASP A 538 -26.69 -0.96 -4.79
CA ASP A 538 -26.50 -2.07 -5.73
C ASP A 538 -26.85 -1.64 -7.16
N ARG A 539 -27.92 -0.84 -7.31
CA ARG A 539 -28.33 -0.26 -8.59
C ARG A 539 -27.33 0.76 -9.10
N ALA A 540 -26.94 1.71 -8.26
CA ALA A 540 -25.98 2.75 -8.62
C ALA A 540 -24.61 2.17 -9.01
N LEU A 541 -24.16 1.15 -8.28
CA LEU A 541 -22.92 0.43 -8.57
C LEU A 541 -22.99 -0.33 -9.90
N ALA A 542 -24.12 -0.96 -10.21
CA ALA A 542 -24.34 -1.59 -11.51
C ALA A 542 -24.28 -0.56 -12.66
N ARG A 543 -24.89 0.62 -12.48
CA ARG A 543 -24.83 1.74 -13.43
C ARG A 543 -23.40 2.29 -13.58
N GLN A 544 -22.67 2.46 -12.49
CA GLN A 544 -21.26 2.87 -12.52
C GLN A 544 -20.38 1.85 -13.26
N GLY A 545 -20.58 0.55 -13.03
CA GLY A 545 -19.91 -0.52 -13.74
C GLY A 545 -20.22 -0.53 -15.24
N LYS A 546 -21.48 -0.25 -15.61
CA LYS A 546 -21.90 -0.07 -17.02
C LYS A 546 -21.19 1.11 -17.67
N ALA A 547 -21.16 2.27 -17.01
CA ALA A 547 -20.46 3.46 -17.51
C ALA A 547 -18.95 3.19 -17.73
N LEU A 548 -18.31 2.47 -16.80
CA LEU A 548 -16.91 2.08 -16.93
C LEU A 548 -16.65 1.17 -18.14
N ALA A 549 -17.55 0.20 -18.39
CA ALA A 549 -17.45 -0.69 -19.55
C ALA A 549 -17.68 0.08 -20.88
N GLN A 550 -18.68 0.97 -20.92
CA GLN A 550 -19.01 1.78 -22.09
C GLN A 550 -17.89 2.76 -22.44
N VAL A 551 -17.33 3.47 -21.45
CA VAL A 551 -16.22 4.40 -21.72
C VAL A 551 -14.95 3.68 -22.16
N SER A 552 -14.69 2.46 -21.66
CA SER A 552 -13.58 1.65 -22.16
C SER A 552 -13.73 1.32 -23.66
N ASN A 553 -14.95 1.11 -24.13
CA ASN A 553 -15.22 0.89 -25.56
C ASN A 553 -15.05 2.18 -26.37
N LEU A 554 -15.48 3.33 -25.85
CA LEU A 554 -15.25 4.65 -26.49
C LEU A 554 -13.76 4.93 -26.67
N LEU A 555 -12.95 4.66 -25.63
CA LEU A 555 -11.50 4.86 -25.68
C LEU A 555 -10.76 3.93 -26.66
N ARG A 556 -11.31 2.75 -26.97
CA ARG A 556 -10.72 1.83 -27.96
C ARG A 556 -10.91 2.31 -29.40
N ARG A 557 -11.81 3.27 -29.66
CA ARG A 557 -12.10 3.82 -30.99
C ARG A 557 -11.88 5.35 -30.99
N PRO A 558 -10.65 5.84 -30.75
CA PRO A 558 -10.41 7.25 -30.38
C PRO A 558 -10.70 8.30 -31.47
N ASN A 559 -11.06 7.92 -32.71
CA ASN A 559 -11.02 8.83 -33.86
C ASN A 559 -12.35 8.96 -34.62
N GLN A 560 -13.51 8.68 -34.03
CA GLN A 560 -14.77 8.75 -34.79
C GLN A 560 -15.44 10.13 -34.77
N ASN A 561 -15.63 10.79 -33.61
CA ASN A 561 -16.36 12.07 -33.51
C ASN A 561 -16.01 12.90 -32.26
N ARG A 562 -16.11 14.24 -32.35
CA ARG A 562 -15.92 15.20 -31.22
C ARG A 562 -16.83 14.92 -30.03
N GLN A 563 -18.08 14.54 -30.30
CA GLN A 563 -19.06 14.24 -29.25
C GLN A 563 -18.64 13.05 -28.38
N SER A 564 -18.17 11.96 -29.01
CA SER A 564 -17.70 10.76 -28.31
C SER A 564 -16.45 11.03 -27.46
N PHE A 565 -15.59 11.96 -27.89
CA PHE A 565 -14.46 12.43 -27.11
C PHE A 565 -14.92 13.15 -25.83
N LEU A 566 -15.83 14.12 -25.96
CA LEU A 566 -16.35 14.89 -24.82
C LEU A 566 -17.15 14.00 -23.87
N GLU A 567 -17.95 13.07 -24.41
CA GLU A 567 -18.63 12.02 -23.65
C GLU A 567 -17.66 11.19 -22.82
N ALA A 568 -16.59 10.68 -23.44
CA ALA A 568 -15.58 9.89 -22.75
C ALA A 568 -14.83 10.72 -21.69
N CYS A 569 -14.47 11.97 -22.01
CA CYS A 569 -13.79 12.88 -21.08
C CYS A 569 -14.65 13.15 -19.84
N ALA A 570 -15.88 13.63 -20.04
CA ALA A 570 -16.82 13.93 -18.97
C ALA A 570 -17.12 12.67 -18.14
N THR A 571 -17.28 11.50 -18.76
CA THR A 571 -17.50 10.25 -18.04
C THR A 571 -16.31 9.90 -17.15
N ILE A 572 -15.07 10.00 -17.64
CA ILE A 572 -13.87 9.69 -16.86
C ILE A 572 -13.71 10.69 -15.70
N LEU A 573 -14.02 11.96 -15.91
CA LEU A 573 -13.99 12.98 -14.86
C LEU A 573 -15.05 12.74 -13.79
N LEU A 574 -16.27 12.35 -14.17
CA LEU A 574 -17.33 12.00 -13.22
C LEU A 574 -17.00 10.71 -12.45
N LEU A 575 -16.41 9.70 -13.09
CA LEU A 575 -15.86 8.52 -12.39
C LEU A 575 -14.75 8.93 -11.41
N CYS A 576 -13.89 9.88 -11.79
CA CYS A 576 -12.88 10.42 -10.90
C CYS A 576 -13.52 11.10 -9.68
N LEU A 577 -14.55 11.93 -9.89
CA LEU A 577 -15.29 12.58 -8.81
C LEU A 577 -15.94 11.56 -7.86
N THR A 578 -16.58 10.51 -8.36
CA THR A 578 -17.19 9.48 -7.52
C THR A 578 -16.15 8.85 -6.58
N GLU A 579 -14.98 8.48 -7.11
CA GLU A 579 -13.89 7.89 -6.32
C GLU A 579 -13.28 8.88 -5.32
N LEU A 580 -13.15 10.16 -5.71
CA LEU A 580 -12.64 11.22 -4.85
C LEU A 580 -13.60 11.50 -3.69
N PHE A 581 -14.89 11.60 -3.97
CA PHE A 581 -15.90 11.88 -2.96
C PHE A 581 -16.21 10.70 -2.06
N GLU A 582 -15.99 9.46 -2.51
CA GLU A 582 -15.98 8.31 -1.63
C GLU A 582 -14.81 8.39 -0.62
N GLY A 583 -13.63 8.84 -1.05
CA GLY A 583 -12.49 9.17 -0.17
C GLY A 583 -11.69 7.97 0.37
N THR A 584 -12.05 6.74 0.00
CA THR A 584 -11.36 5.50 0.42
C THR A 584 -10.39 4.96 -0.64
N SER A 585 -10.68 5.23 -1.90
CA SER A 585 -10.02 4.61 -3.04
C SER A 585 -8.78 5.38 -3.51
N ARG A 586 -7.80 4.66 -4.07
CA ARG A 586 -6.65 5.25 -4.78
C ARG A 586 -6.84 5.28 -6.29
N VAL A 587 -7.99 4.79 -6.78
CA VAL A 587 -8.25 4.56 -8.21
C VAL A 587 -8.44 5.87 -8.98
N TRP A 588 -8.93 6.94 -8.32
CA TRP A 588 -9.04 8.28 -8.89
C TRP A 588 -7.77 8.75 -9.62
N LYS A 589 -6.57 8.34 -9.17
CA LYS A 589 -5.29 8.67 -9.83
C LYS A 589 -5.23 8.20 -11.28
N TRP A 590 -5.82 7.06 -11.56
CA TRP A 590 -5.87 6.47 -12.91
C TRP A 590 -6.90 7.18 -13.77
N HIS A 591 -8.08 7.51 -13.22
CA HIS A 591 -9.09 8.32 -13.93
C HIS A 591 -8.55 9.70 -14.28
N LEU A 592 -7.95 10.40 -13.31
CA LEU A 592 -7.33 11.70 -13.53
C LEU A 592 -6.22 11.63 -14.60
N LYS A 593 -5.35 10.61 -14.53
CA LYS A 593 -4.31 10.42 -15.56
C LYS A 593 -4.91 10.13 -16.94
N ALA A 594 -5.97 9.31 -17.02
CA ALA A 594 -6.63 9.00 -18.27
C ALA A 594 -7.28 10.25 -18.89
N ALA A 595 -7.99 11.06 -18.08
CA ALA A 595 -8.55 12.34 -18.53
C ALA A 595 -7.46 13.31 -18.99
N GLY A 596 -6.34 13.42 -18.25
CA GLY A 596 -5.23 14.31 -18.60
C GLY A 596 -4.55 13.91 -19.90
N ASN A 597 -4.38 12.61 -20.16
CA ASN A 597 -3.87 12.11 -21.44
C ASN A 597 -4.83 12.44 -22.59
N LEU A 598 -6.13 12.21 -22.39
CA LEU A 598 -7.15 12.47 -23.40
C LEU A 598 -7.22 13.96 -23.77
N LEU A 599 -7.20 14.86 -22.76
CA LEU A 599 -7.16 16.31 -22.97
C LEU A 599 -5.85 16.79 -23.59
N SER A 600 -4.69 16.24 -23.18
CA SER A 600 -3.38 16.53 -23.79
C SER A 600 -3.37 16.21 -25.28
N THR A 601 -3.85 15.02 -25.65
CA THR A 601 -3.88 14.57 -27.04
C THR A 601 -4.81 15.44 -27.89
N ALA A 602 -5.96 15.84 -27.36
CA ALA A 602 -6.87 16.73 -28.08
C ALA A 602 -6.35 18.17 -28.22
N ALA A 603 -5.69 18.71 -27.18
CA ALA A 603 -5.06 20.01 -27.26
C ALA A 603 -3.96 20.05 -28.35
N ALA A 604 -3.20 18.95 -28.49
CA ALA A 604 -2.19 18.83 -29.54
C ALA A 604 -2.79 18.63 -30.96
N ALA A 605 -3.95 17.98 -31.08
CA ALA A 605 -4.54 17.63 -32.38
C ALA A 605 -5.50 18.67 -32.96
N THR A 606 -6.26 19.38 -32.11
CA THR A 606 -7.42 20.19 -32.54
C THR A 606 -7.33 21.69 -32.20
N ASP A 607 -6.21 22.16 -31.65
CA ASP A 607 -6.05 23.49 -31.05
C ASP A 607 -6.94 23.68 -29.81
N LEU A 608 -6.34 24.17 -28.72
CA LEU A 608 -7.01 24.37 -27.44
C LEU A 608 -8.20 25.33 -27.54
N HIS A 609 -8.11 26.32 -28.44
CA HIS A 609 -9.19 27.28 -28.71
C HIS A 609 -10.49 26.59 -29.17
N ARG A 610 -10.40 25.46 -29.88
CA ARG A 610 -11.58 24.72 -30.31
C ARG A 610 -12.25 23.95 -29.17
N LEU A 611 -11.50 23.50 -28.16
CA LEU A 611 -12.08 22.86 -26.98
C LEU A 611 -12.81 23.88 -26.11
N THR A 612 -12.21 25.06 -25.91
CA THR A 612 -12.81 26.15 -25.12
C THR A 612 -13.97 26.85 -25.83
N SER A 613 -14.17 26.62 -27.13
CA SER A 613 -15.28 27.20 -27.90
C SER A 613 -16.65 26.55 -27.61
N THR A 614 -16.68 25.45 -26.86
CA THR A 614 -17.93 24.73 -26.51
C THR A 614 -18.10 24.64 -25.00
N PRO A 615 -19.33 24.75 -24.47
CA PRO A 615 -19.58 24.65 -23.04
C PRO A 615 -19.13 23.29 -22.47
N GLU A 616 -19.30 22.19 -23.21
CA GLU A 616 -18.88 20.84 -22.78
C GLU A 616 -17.36 20.70 -22.66
N GLY A 617 -16.64 21.28 -23.62
CA GLY A 617 -15.17 21.29 -23.61
C GLY A 617 -14.61 22.16 -22.48
N THR A 618 -15.18 23.36 -22.29
CA THR A 618 -14.84 24.25 -21.17
C THR A 618 -15.15 23.59 -19.82
N PHE A 619 -16.29 22.92 -19.69
CA PHE A 619 -16.64 22.14 -18.50
C PHE A 619 -15.60 21.07 -18.19
N CYS A 620 -15.23 20.25 -19.19
CA CYS A 620 -14.23 19.19 -19.01
C CYS A 620 -12.87 19.75 -18.59
N LEU A 621 -12.43 20.87 -19.20
CA LEU A 621 -11.17 21.53 -18.86
C LEU A 621 -11.21 22.11 -17.45
N GLN A 622 -12.23 22.88 -17.09
CA GLN A 622 -12.38 23.49 -15.77
C GLN A 622 -12.44 22.43 -14.67
N LEU A 623 -13.25 21.38 -14.86
CA LEU A 623 -13.33 20.28 -13.90
C LEU A 623 -11.98 19.55 -13.79
N PHE A 624 -11.32 19.24 -14.91
CA PHE A 624 -10.01 18.61 -14.88
C PHE A 624 -8.99 19.46 -14.12
N HIS A 625 -8.87 20.76 -14.44
CA HIS A 625 -7.91 21.65 -13.78
C HIS A 625 -8.15 21.73 -12.27
N TYR A 626 -9.41 21.81 -11.85
CA TYR A 626 -9.76 21.78 -10.44
C TYR A 626 -9.28 20.50 -9.74
N LEU A 627 -9.65 19.32 -10.28
CA LEU A 627 -9.28 18.03 -9.69
C LEU A 627 -7.77 17.79 -9.75
N ASP A 628 -7.11 18.20 -10.83
CA ASP A 628 -5.67 18.07 -10.99
C ASP A 628 -4.91 18.92 -9.97
N ALA A 629 -5.31 20.19 -9.80
CA ALA A 629 -4.74 21.11 -8.83
C ALA A 629 -4.94 20.63 -7.38
N MET A 630 -6.16 20.31 -6.97
CA MET A 630 -6.46 19.83 -5.61
C MET A 630 -5.76 18.50 -5.31
N SER A 631 -5.64 17.62 -6.32
CA SER A 631 -4.92 16.36 -6.15
C SER A 631 -3.40 16.53 -6.01
N THR A 632 -2.80 17.69 -6.32
CA THR A 632 -1.35 17.92 -6.14
C THR A 632 -0.95 17.81 -4.68
N ILE A 633 -1.83 18.23 -3.75
CA ILE A 633 -1.66 18.02 -2.31
C ILE A 633 -1.49 16.52 -2.04
N SER A 634 -2.33 15.71 -2.68
CA SER A 634 -2.36 14.28 -2.48
C SER A 634 -1.25 13.51 -3.18
N ARG A 635 -0.78 13.99 -4.34
CA ARG A 635 0.26 13.35 -5.16
C ARG A 635 1.68 13.84 -4.83
N CYS A 636 1.83 15.04 -4.26
CA CYS A 636 3.10 15.76 -4.15
C CYS A 636 3.85 15.79 -5.50
N LYS A 637 3.11 16.10 -6.57
CA LYS A 637 3.60 16.15 -7.95
C LYS A 637 3.00 17.38 -8.64
N PRO A 638 3.66 17.90 -9.69
CA PRO A 638 3.09 19.01 -10.45
C PRO A 638 1.75 18.61 -11.09
N PRO A 639 0.90 19.61 -11.40
CA PRO A 639 -0.25 19.43 -12.27
C PRO A 639 0.14 18.68 -13.55
N LEU A 640 -0.75 17.79 -14.02
CA LEU A 640 -0.59 17.02 -15.25
C LEU A 640 -0.72 17.89 -16.51
N LEU A 641 -1.57 18.91 -16.46
CA LEU A 641 -1.69 19.92 -17.52
C LEU A 641 -1.25 21.29 -17.02
N ARG A 642 -0.64 22.07 -17.91
CA ARG A 642 -0.34 23.48 -17.66
C ARG A 642 -1.66 24.25 -17.54
N ALA A 643 -1.72 25.20 -16.60
CA ALA A 643 -2.89 26.05 -16.43
C ALA A 643 -3.20 26.80 -17.73
N VAL A 644 -4.48 26.76 -18.12
CA VAL A 644 -5.03 27.52 -19.24
C VAL A 644 -5.83 28.68 -18.63
N PRO A 645 -5.68 29.92 -19.12
CA PRO A 645 -6.52 31.02 -18.69
C PRO A 645 -7.97 30.76 -19.12
N LEU A 646 -8.73 30.16 -18.22
CA LEU A 646 -10.16 29.93 -18.35
C LEU A 646 -10.87 31.07 -17.62
N GLY A 647 -12.02 31.52 -18.14
CA GLY A 647 -12.87 32.52 -17.48
C GLY A 647 -13.44 32.02 -16.14
N ASP A 648 -14.42 32.74 -15.60
CA ASP A 648 -15.01 32.43 -14.28
C ASP A 648 -15.31 30.94 -14.10
N ASN A 649 -14.76 30.38 -13.02
CA ASN A 649 -14.78 28.95 -12.73
C ASN A 649 -15.80 28.62 -11.64
N SER A 650 -17.08 28.53 -12.03
CA SER A 650 -18.19 28.15 -11.15
C SER A 650 -18.09 26.72 -10.59
N ILE A 651 -17.12 25.91 -11.07
CA ILE A 651 -16.82 24.57 -10.55
C ILE A 651 -15.95 24.64 -9.29
N SER A 652 -14.87 25.45 -9.29
CA SER A 652 -13.98 25.54 -8.12
C SER A 652 -14.50 26.51 -7.06
N GLY A 653 -15.14 27.61 -7.49
CA GLY A 653 -15.47 28.75 -6.61
C GLY A 653 -14.25 29.48 -6.05
N ILE A 654 -13.05 29.15 -6.57
CA ILE A 654 -11.76 29.68 -6.14
C ILE A 654 -11.05 30.24 -7.38
N PRO A 655 -10.44 31.45 -7.30
CA PRO A 655 -9.70 32.04 -8.40
C PRO A 655 -8.66 31.09 -8.99
N PRO A 656 -8.61 30.90 -10.33
CA PRO A 656 -7.66 30.00 -10.98
C PRO A 656 -6.18 30.20 -10.60
N PRO A 657 -5.67 31.44 -10.39
CA PRO A 657 -4.28 31.63 -9.96
C PRO A 657 -3.93 30.93 -8.64
N LEU A 658 -4.86 30.86 -7.68
CA LEU A 658 -4.63 30.18 -6.41
C LEU A 658 -4.41 28.67 -6.58
N LEU A 659 -5.13 28.05 -7.51
CA LEU A 659 -4.94 26.63 -7.85
C LEU A 659 -3.56 26.38 -8.47
N GLU A 660 -3.04 27.33 -9.26
CA GLU A 660 -1.69 27.28 -9.79
C GLU A 660 -0.63 27.42 -8.68
N TYR A 661 -0.79 28.39 -7.79
CA TYR A 661 0.13 28.56 -6.65
C TYR A 661 0.14 27.33 -5.74
N LEU A 662 -1.02 26.73 -5.47
CA LEU A 662 -1.11 25.45 -4.75
C LEU A 662 -0.28 24.36 -5.43
N GLY A 663 -0.36 24.25 -6.77
CA GLY A 663 0.46 23.33 -7.56
C GLY A 663 1.97 23.59 -7.42
N ARG A 664 2.39 24.86 -7.48
CA ARG A 664 3.81 25.28 -7.29
C ARG A 664 4.31 24.96 -5.89
N VAL A 665 3.51 25.24 -4.86
CA VAL A 665 3.83 24.90 -3.46
C VAL A 665 4.00 23.39 -3.28
N ASN A 666 3.11 22.57 -3.84
CA ASN A 666 3.22 21.11 -3.74
C ASN A 666 4.35 20.53 -4.62
N LEU A 667 4.78 21.24 -5.66
CA LEU A 667 6.02 20.90 -6.38
C LEU A 667 7.25 21.13 -5.50
N LEU A 668 7.32 22.24 -4.76
CA LEU A 668 8.37 22.46 -3.76
C LEU A 668 8.37 21.35 -2.70
N ALA A 669 7.20 20.88 -2.26
CA ALA A 669 7.12 19.74 -1.34
C ALA A 669 7.82 18.49 -1.88
N ALA A 670 7.73 18.22 -3.19
CA ALA A 670 8.39 17.09 -3.84
C ALA A 670 9.93 17.20 -3.85
N HIS A 671 10.45 18.43 -3.79
CA HIS A 671 11.88 18.72 -3.74
C HIS A 671 12.45 18.81 -2.33
N ARG A 672 11.63 18.69 -1.27
CA ARG A 672 12.06 18.78 0.12
C ARG A 672 13.18 17.79 0.48
N SER A 673 13.17 16.59 -0.10
CA SER A 673 14.22 15.58 0.15
C SER A 673 15.56 15.89 -0.52
N ARG A 674 15.61 16.90 -1.42
CA ARG A 674 16.83 17.33 -2.11
C ARG A 674 17.62 18.41 -1.34
N ARG A 675 17.12 18.85 -0.18
CA ARG A 675 17.77 19.82 0.73
C ARG A 675 18.92 19.15 1.51
N VAL A 676 19.94 18.66 0.79
CA VAL A 676 21.03 17.84 1.35
C VAL A 676 22.29 18.63 1.70
N ASP A 677 22.48 19.80 1.08
CA ASP A 677 23.62 20.70 1.27
C ASP A 677 23.16 22.17 1.33
N ASP A 678 24.07 23.07 1.71
CA ASP A 678 23.77 24.49 1.91
C ASP A 678 23.35 25.19 0.61
N LEU A 679 23.89 24.79 -0.54
CA LEU A 679 23.55 25.38 -1.84
C LEU A 679 22.12 24.98 -2.26
N ALA A 680 21.77 23.71 -2.07
CA ALA A 680 20.43 23.19 -2.31
C ALA A 680 19.40 23.81 -1.34
N GLU A 681 19.78 24.06 -0.09
CA GLU A 681 18.95 24.79 0.88
C GLU A 681 18.70 26.24 0.43
N ILE A 682 19.73 26.95 0.00
CA ILE A 682 19.61 28.32 -0.52
C ILE A 682 18.69 28.33 -1.74
N GLY A 683 18.92 27.45 -2.73
CA GLY A 683 18.09 27.34 -3.91
C GLY A 683 16.61 27.04 -3.59
N PHE A 684 16.38 26.15 -2.62
CA PHE A 684 15.03 25.82 -2.15
C PHE A 684 14.33 27.02 -1.50
N ARG A 685 15.03 27.75 -0.60
CA ARG A 685 14.49 28.95 0.06
C ARG A 685 14.23 30.08 -0.92
N THR A 686 15.10 30.28 -1.91
CA THR A 686 14.89 31.27 -2.99
C THR A 686 13.65 30.94 -3.81
N ALA A 687 13.46 29.67 -4.20
CA ALA A 687 12.26 29.25 -4.92
C ALA A 687 10.99 29.43 -4.08
N ALA A 688 11.03 29.14 -2.78
CA ALA A 688 9.92 29.38 -1.87
C ALA A 688 9.61 30.88 -1.70
N ALA A 689 10.64 31.72 -1.56
CA ALA A 689 10.49 33.18 -1.48
C ALA A 689 9.87 33.75 -2.76
N HIS A 690 10.24 33.21 -3.93
CA HIS A 690 9.63 33.59 -5.21
C HIS A 690 8.12 33.28 -5.25
N VAL A 691 7.71 32.09 -4.82
CA VAL A 691 6.27 31.74 -4.76
C VAL A 691 5.52 32.64 -3.79
N ARG A 692 6.12 32.98 -2.63
CA ARG A 692 5.54 33.92 -1.66
C ARG A 692 5.34 35.32 -2.27
N ALA A 693 6.37 35.86 -2.91
CA ALA A 693 6.29 37.17 -3.56
C ALA A 693 5.23 37.22 -4.67
N GLN A 694 5.05 36.12 -5.42
CA GLN A 694 3.99 36.04 -6.43
C GLN A 694 2.58 36.00 -5.81
N LEU A 695 2.39 35.32 -4.68
CA LEU A 695 1.13 35.35 -3.93
C LEU A 695 0.83 36.76 -3.40
N ASP A 696 1.85 37.47 -2.89
CA ASP A 696 1.71 38.84 -2.42
C ASP A 696 1.33 39.80 -3.55
N ALA A 697 2.00 39.71 -4.69
CA ALA A 697 1.68 40.51 -5.87
C ALA A 697 0.27 40.22 -6.40
N TRP A 698 -0.11 38.94 -6.50
CA TRP A 698 -1.45 38.54 -6.92
C TRP A 698 -2.53 39.09 -6.00
N ARG A 699 -2.33 39.06 -4.68
CA ARG A 699 -3.32 39.58 -3.72
C ARG A 699 -3.54 41.09 -3.92
N LEU A 700 -2.48 41.86 -4.12
CA LEU A 700 -2.59 43.30 -4.39
C LEU A 700 -3.38 43.58 -5.68
N GLU A 701 -3.11 42.82 -6.75
CA GLU A 701 -3.85 42.92 -8.02
C GLU A 701 -5.31 42.51 -7.86
N TYR A 702 -5.57 41.45 -7.10
CA TYR A 702 -6.92 40.95 -6.82
C TYR A 702 -7.75 41.98 -6.06
N ASP A 703 -7.20 42.60 -5.02
CA ASP A 703 -7.88 43.60 -4.20
C ASP A 703 -8.13 44.90 -5.01
N ALA A 704 -7.19 45.28 -5.89
CA ALA A 704 -7.36 46.42 -6.79
C ALA A 704 -8.47 46.20 -7.82
N THR A 705 -8.66 44.97 -8.28
CA THR A 705 -9.65 44.61 -9.31
C THR A 705 -11.05 44.38 -8.70
N ASN A 706 -11.12 43.83 -7.48
CA ASN A 706 -12.38 43.40 -6.84
C ASN A 706 -12.96 44.37 -5.80
N THR A 707 -12.72 45.67 -5.98
CA THR A 707 -13.14 46.72 -5.02
C THR A 707 -14.64 46.73 -4.67
N VAL A 708 -15.51 46.18 -5.54
CA VAL A 708 -16.99 46.13 -5.36
C VAL A 708 -17.48 44.83 -4.68
N LEU A 709 -16.67 43.77 -4.63
CA LEU A 709 -17.05 42.44 -4.11
C LEU A 709 -16.42 42.09 -2.75
N THR A 710 -15.73 43.06 -2.14
CA THR A 710 -15.15 42.92 -0.79
C THR A 710 -16.26 42.55 0.19
N ASN A 711 -16.07 41.46 0.95
CA ASN A 711 -17.03 40.85 1.89
C ASN A 711 -18.08 39.87 1.33
N SER A 712 -18.01 39.47 0.05
CA SER A 712 -18.80 38.33 -0.41
C SER A 712 -18.31 37.01 0.19
N ASP A 713 -19.17 35.99 0.29
CA ASP A 713 -18.75 34.65 0.72
C ASP A 713 -17.64 34.07 -0.17
N ALA A 714 -17.65 34.41 -1.47
CA ALA A 714 -16.60 34.02 -2.41
C ALA A 714 -15.24 34.68 -2.10
N ASP A 715 -15.23 35.96 -1.73
CA ASP A 715 -14.02 36.68 -1.31
C ASP A 715 -13.46 36.13 0.02
N ARG A 716 -14.36 35.80 0.98
CA ARG A 716 -13.98 35.13 2.23
C ARG A 716 -13.39 33.74 1.97
N ALA A 717 -14.02 32.94 1.11
CA ALA A 717 -13.50 31.63 0.71
C ALA A 717 -12.14 31.74 0.01
N THR A 718 -11.98 32.72 -0.88
CA THR A 718 -10.72 33.05 -1.55
C THR A 718 -9.63 33.38 -0.54
N THR A 719 -9.96 34.19 0.47
CA THR A 719 -9.04 34.55 1.55
C THR A 719 -8.64 33.35 2.40
N ALA A 720 -9.59 32.52 2.83
CA ALA A 720 -9.28 31.29 3.56
C ALA A 720 -8.37 30.35 2.73
N PHE A 721 -8.62 30.24 1.42
CA PHE A 721 -7.84 29.39 0.51
C PHE A 721 -6.42 29.90 0.29
N GLU A 722 -6.25 31.20 0.05
CA GLU A 722 -4.93 31.84 -0.08
C GLU A 722 -4.08 31.61 1.18
N TRP A 723 -4.63 31.91 2.36
CA TRP A 723 -3.89 31.75 3.62
C TRP A 723 -3.60 30.28 3.93
N ALA A 724 -4.43 29.34 3.50
CA ALA A 724 -4.12 27.92 3.56
C ALA A 724 -2.94 27.53 2.65
N ILE A 725 -2.80 28.15 1.46
CA ILE A 725 -1.61 27.97 0.60
C ILE A 725 -0.36 28.54 1.29
N ARG A 726 -0.46 29.72 1.92
CA ARG A 726 0.64 30.35 2.67
C ARG A 726 1.09 29.48 3.84
N LEU A 727 0.15 28.97 4.63
CA LEU A 727 0.42 28.04 5.73
C LEU A 727 1.05 26.74 5.20
N ARG A 728 0.56 26.22 4.07
CA ARG A 728 1.15 25.04 3.45
C ARG A 728 2.60 25.28 2.98
N LEU A 729 2.89 26.45 2.41
CA LEU A 729 4.25 26.84 2.02
C LEU A 729 5.17 26.91 3.25
N HIS A 730 4.73 27.53 4.35
CA HIS A 730 5.46 27.53 5.62
C HIS A 730 5.76 26.11 6.11
N GLN A 731 4.76 25.20 6.11
CA GLN A 731 4.92 23.80 6.51
C GLN A 731 5.99 23.03 5.71
N ILE A 732 6.18 23.42 4.45
CA ILE A 732 7.16 22.82 3.55
C ILE A 732 8.57 23.37 3.78
N VAL A 733 8.69 24.66 4.06
CA VAL A 733 9.97 25.37 4.22
C VAL A 733 10.53 25.21 5.63
N ASP A 734 9.73 25.53 6.64
CA ASP A 734 10.18 25.74 8.02
C ASP A 734 9.68 24.65 8.98
N GLY A 735 8.69 23.85 8.59
CA GLY A 735 8.20 22.70 9.36
C GLY A 735 6.83 22.90 10.00
N TYR A 736 6.47 22.07 10.97
CA TYR A 736 5.11 21.99 11.52
C TYR A 736 5.01 22.55 12.95
N ASP A 737 5.86 23.51 13.33
CA ASP A 737 5.82 24.13 14.66
C ASP A 737 4.56 24.99 14.82
N PRO A 738 3.61 24.64 15.71
CA PRO A 738 2.38 25.40 15.87
C PRO A 738 2.59 26.77 16.54
N HIS A 739 3.72 27.01 17.20
CA HIS A 739 3.99 28.26 17.92
C HIS A 739 4.68 29.32 17.04
N HIS A 740 4.94 29.01 15.78
CA HIS A 740 5.58 29.96 14.86
C HIS A 740 4.64 31.12 14.53
N ALA A 741 5.16 32.36 14.52
CA ALA A 741 4.34 33.57 14.28
C ALA A 741 3.58 33.53 12.95
N ASP A 742 4.23 33.07 11.87
CA ASP A 742 3.57 32.88 10.57
C ASP A 742 2.40 31.89 10.60
N VAL A 743 2.48 30.86 11.46
CA VAL A 743 1.39 29.88 11.64
C VAL A 743 0.22 30.54 12.33
N GLU A 744 0.46 31.28 13.41
CA GLU A 744 -0.58 32.02 14.13
C GLU A 744 -1.27 33.06 13.23
N ASN A 745 -0.49 33.80 12.45
CA ASN A 745 -1.01 34.78 11.50
C ASN A 745 -1.93 34.10 10.45
N ALA A 746 -1.47 33.01 9.85
CA ALA A 746 -2.27 32.27 8.88
C ALA A 746 -3.54 31.67 9.51
N LEU A 747 -3.45 31.13 10.73
CA LEU A 747 -4.60 30.60 11.46
C LEU A 747 -5.65 31.70 11.72
N SER A 748 -5.23 32.89 12.16
CA SER A 748 -6.11 34.02 12.41
C SER A 748 -6.91 34.40 11.16
N HIS A 749 -6.23 34.56 10.01
CA HIS A 749 -6.89 34.88 8.75
C HIS A 749 -7.82 33.78 8.25
N ILE A 750 -7.40 32.50 8.32
CA ILE A 750 -8.25 31.38 7.89
C ILE A 750 -9.50 31.30 8.77
N MET A 751 -9.36 31.35 10.10
CA MET A 751 -10.49 31.21 11.01
C MET A 751 -11.46 32.39 10.89
N THR A 752 -10.96 33.62 10.79
CA THR A 752 -11.81 34.81 10.61
C THR A 752 -12.63 34.71 9.33
N ALA A 753 -12.00 34.31 8.22
CA ALA A 753 -12.69 34.16 6.94
C ALA A 753 -13.70 33.00 6.94
N VAL A 754 -13.34 31.84 7.50
CA VAL A 754 -14.22 30.65 7.57
C VAL A 754 -15.44 30.91 8.47
N LEU A 755 -15.25 31.52 9.63
CA LEU A 755 -16.33 31.81 10.58
C LEU A 755 -17.31 32.85 10.06
N ALA A 756 -16.85 33.75 9.18
CA ALA A 756 -17.72 34.73 8.54
C ALA A 756 -18.63 34.12 7.47
N ILE A 757 -18.34 32.91 6.95
CA ILE A 757 -19.15 32.25 5.93
C ILE A 757 -20.30 31.47 6.58
N PRO A 758 -21.57 31.81 6.26
CA PRO A 758 -22.73 31.09 6.79
C PRO A 758 -22.73 29.60 6.45
N TYR A 759 -23.35 28.80 7.31
CA TYR A 759 -23.60 27.38 7.03
C TYR A 759 -24.51 27.22 5.81
N GLY A 760 -24.22 26.24 4.94
CA GLY A 760 -24.99 26.03 3.72
C GLY A 760 -24.72 27.04 2.60
N SER A 761 -23.75 27.95 2.76
CA SER A 761 -23.30 28.82 1.67
C SER A 761 -22.79 28.00 0.47
N PRO A 762 -23.04 28.41 -0.79
CA PRO A 762 -22.59 27.67 -1.98
C PRO A 762 -21.08 27.42 -2.05
N VAL A 763 -20.27 28.24 -1.36
CA VAL A 763 -18.82 28.08 -1.30
C VAL A 763 -18.35 27.14 -0.20
N GLU A 764 -19.25 26.55 0.60
CA GLU A 764 -18.89 25.75 1.78
C GLU A 764 -17.91 24.61 1.43
N GLY A 765 -18.13 23.93 0.31
CA GLY A 765 -17.24 22.86 -0.14
C GLY A 765 -15.81 23.32 -0.48
N SER A 766 -15.58 24.61 -0.69
CA SER A 766 -14.24 25.17 -0.96
C SER A 766 -13.39 25.28 0.31
N LEU A 767 -14.05 25.19 1.47
CA LEU A 767 -13.43 25.34 2.79
C LEU A 767 -12.78 24.05 3.29
N LEU A 768 -12.98 22.90 2.63
CA LEU A 768 -12.42 21.63 3.07
C LEU A 768 -10.88 21.67 3.17
N PHE A 769 -10.20 22.21 2.15
CA PHE A 769 -8.75 22.39 2.19
C PHE A 769 -8.30 23.37 3.29
N PRO A 770 -8.83 24.61 3.37
CA PRO A 770 -8.52 25.53 4.47
C PRO A 770 -8.71 24.96 5.87
N LEU A 771 -9.85 24.31 6.12
CA LEU A 771 -10.18 23.70 7.41
C LEU A 771 -9.20 22.60 7.80
N VAL A 772 -8.79 21.76 6.84
CA VAL A 772 -7.82 20.69 7.13
C VAL A 772 -6.43 21.25 7.40
N ILE A 773 -5.96 22.23 6.61
CA ILE A 773 -4.63 22.80 6.81
C ILE A 773 -4.54 23.58 8.11
N ALA A 774 -5.57 24.38 8.44
CA ALA A 774 -5.63 25.11 9.69
C ALA A 774 -5.82 24.15 10.89
N GLY A 775 -6.77 23.23 10.81
CA GLY A 775 -7.06 22.26 11.88
C GLY A 775 -5.85 21.40 12.24
N ALA A 776 -5.03 21.01 11.27
CA ALA A 776 -3.79 20.27 11.51
C ALA A 776 -2.74 21.08 12.30
N SER A 777 -2.76 22.41 12.20
CA SER A 777 -1.86 23.31 12.92
C SER A 777 -2.40 23.76 14.29
N CYS A 778 -3.65 23.42 14.64
CA CYS A 778 -4.29 23.80 15.91
C CYS A 778 -4.15 22.74 17.03
N ARG A 779 -3.13 21.87 16.99
CA ARG A 779 -3.01 20.71 17.89
C ARG A 779 -3.11 21.06 19.39
N ASP A 780 -2.55 22.19 19.78
CA ASP A 780 -2.47 22.59 21.19
C ASP A 780 -3.64 23.48 21.63
N ASN A 781 -4.46 23.98 20.69
CA ASN A 781 -5.59 24.86 20.96
C ASN A 781 -6.91 24.08 20.85
N MET A 782 -7.52 23.77 22.00
CA MET A 782 -8.78 23.00 22.03
C MET A 782 -9.96 23.74 21.37
N GLU A 783 -10.08 25.04 21.62
CA GLU A 783 -11.17 25.87 21.06
C GLU A 783 -11.17 25.84 19.53
N ARG A 784 -10.01 26.10 18.92
CA ARG A 784 -9.86 26.06 17.46
C ARG A 784 -10.10 24.66 16.88
N ARG A 785 -9.71 23.59 17.59
CA ARG A 785 -10.02 22.21 17.19
C ARG A 785 -11.52 21.96 17.15
N MET A 786 -12.23 22.43 18.18
CA MET A 786 -13.69 22.27 18.26
C MET A 786 -14.40 23.05 17.17
N ILE A 787 -13.98 24.30 16.89
CA ILE A 787 -14.52 25.10 15.78
C ILE A 787 -14.34 24.40 14.43
N VAL A 788 -13.12 23.93 14.13
CA VAL A 788 -12.84 23.23 12.87
C VAL A 788 -13.65 21.93 12.77
N LYS A 789 -13.75 21.19 13.88
CA LYS A 789 -14.52 19.95 13.94
C LYS A 789 -16.00 20.21 13.69
N GLU A 790 -16.58 21.23 14.31
CA GLU A 790 -17.97 21.64 14.12
C GLU A 790 -18.23 22.01 12.66
N ARG A 791 -17.40 22.88 12.06
CA ARG A 791 -17.51 23.25 10.64
C ARG A 791 -17.47 22.03 9.72
N LEU A 792 -16.57 21.07 9.98
CA LEU A 792 -16.49 19.84 9.18
C LEU A 792 -17.69 18.91 9.39
N MET A 793 -18.25 18.84 10.60
CA MET A 793 -19.46 18.07 10.87
C MET A 793 -20.69 18.67 10.18
N VAL A 794 -20.84 19.99 10.21
CA VAL A 794 -21.90 20.67 9.48
C VAL A 794 -21.75 20.43 7.98
N MET A 795 -20.54 20.63 7.44
CA MET A 795 -20.24 20.35 6.03
C MET A 795 -20.50 18.89 5.63
N GLU A 796 -20.23 17.93 6.52
CA GLU A 796 -20.54 16.50 6.30
C GLU A 796 -22.04 16.26 6.13
N ASN A 797 -22.87 17.01 6.86
CA ASN A 797 -24.33 16.93 6.82
C ASN A 797 -24.93 17.74 5.65
N THR A 798 -24.34 18.89 5.29
CA THR A 798 -24.86 19.74 4.20
C THR A 798 -24.47 19.21 2.82
N LEU A 799 -23.23 18.77 2.63
CA LEU A 799 -22.72 18.28 1.33
C LEU A 799 -22.79 16.77 1.17
N GLY A 800 -22.90 16.00 2.26
CA GLY A 800 -23.24 14.58 2.21
C GLY A 800 -22.20 13.64 1.59
N PHE A 801 -20.97 14.08 1.27
CA PHE A 801 -19.95 13.22 0.65
C PHE A 801 -18.95 12.54 1.61
N GLY A 802 -18.52 11.33 1.24
CA GLY A 802 -17.56 10.44 1.93
C GLY A 802 -16.31 11.14 2.48
N HIS A 803 -15.59 11.78 1.58
CA HIS A 803 -14.28 12.38 1.79
C HIS A 803 -14.22 13.43 2.91
N ILE A 804 -15.30 14.15 3.19
CA ILE A 804 -15.38 15.15 4.27
C ILE A 804 -15.26 14.46 5.64
N SER A 805 -16.02 13.36 5.82
CA SER A 805 -15.93 12.49 7.00
C SER A 805 -14.53 11.91 7.19
N HIS A 806 -13.87 11.54 6.10
CA HIS A 806 -12.49 11.05 6.13
C HIS A 806 -11.49 12.15 6.46
N ALA A 807 -11.70 13.39 6.00
CA ALA A 807 -10.86 14.55 6.33
C ALA A 807 -10.99 14.94 7.81
N ARG A 808 -12.21 14.88 8.38
CA ARG A 808 -12.42 15.07 9.82
C ARG A 808 -11.70 13.99 10.64
N ARG A 809 -11.85 12.72 10.29
CA ARG A 809 -11.12 11.62 10.96
C ARG A 809 -9.60 11.73 10.82
N LEU A 810 -9.11 12.26 9.70
CA LEU A 810 -7.69 12.58 9.53
C LEU A 810 -7.25 13.59 10.59
N LEU A 811 -7.99 14.68 10.81
CA LEU A 811 -7.67 15.66 11.84
C LEU A 811 -7.76 15.09 13.25
N GLU A 812 -8.78 14.29 13.55
CA GLU A 812 -8.89 13.59 14.85
C GLU A 812 -7.67 12.70 15.11
N THR A 813 -7.15 12.04 14.07
CA THR A 813 -5.91 11.26 14.17
C THR A 813 -4.68 12.14 14.39
N VAL A 814 -4.61 13.31 13.76
CA VAL A 814 -3.54 14.30 13.96
C VAL A 814 -3.56 14.85 15.40
N TRP A 815 -4.74 15.12 15.94
CA TRP A 815 -4.92 15.64 17.30
C TRP A 815 -4.63 14.59 18.37
N ALA A 816 -4.87 13.31 18.08
CA ALA A 816 -4.56 12.20 18.99
C ALA A 816 -3.07 11.78 18.99
N ASP A 817 -2.28 12.21 18.00
CA ASP A 817 -0.84 11.88 17.90
C ASP A 817 0.00 12.77 18.83
N GLU A 818 -0.20 12.72 20.15
CA GLU A 818 0.42 13.62 21.14
C GLU A 818 1.97 13.61 21.12
N GLY A 819 2.58 12.47 20.76
CA GLY A 819 4.05 12.32 20.62
C GLY A 819 4.60 12.59 19.21
N GLY A 820 3.73 12.91 18.25
CA GLY A 820 4.09 13.10 16.85
C GLY A 820 4.57 14.50 16.49
N ASP A 821 5.27 14.58 15.35
CA ASP A 821 5.81 15.82 14.75
C ASP A 821 4.76 16.74 14.13
N GLY A 822 3.46 16.49 14.34
CA GLY A 822 2.36 17.28 13.77
C GLY A 822 2.21 17.17 12.26
N ASN A 823 2.95 16.26 11.62
CA ASN A 823 3.02 16.13 10.17
C ASN A 823 1.79 15.41 9.62
N TRP A 824 0.69 16.15 9.45
CA TRP A 824 -0.56 15.64 8.91
C TRP A 824 -0.40 14.98 7.54
N ALA A 825 0.58 15.43 6.73
CA ALA A 825 0.82 14.87 5.40
C ALA A 825 1.33 13.42 5.49
N ARG A 826 2.13 13.08 6.52
CA ARG A 826 2.56 11.71 6.82
C ARG A 826 1.36 10.84 7.18
N ILE A 827 0.53 11.30 8.12
CA ILE A 827 -0.67 10.58 8.61
C ILE A 827 -1.66 10.36 7.46
N ARG A 828 -1.89 11.38 6.63
CA ARG A 828 -2.75 11.25 5.45
C ARG A 828 -2.22 10.22 4.48
N TYR A 829 -0.91 10.21 4.22
CA TYR A 829 -0.30 9.23 3.31
C TYR A 829 -0.38 7.78 3.84
N SER A 830 -0.16 7.56 5.14
CA SER A 830 -0.16 6.22 5.75
C SER A 830 -1.57 5.68 6.00
N SER A 831 -2.46 6.52 6.53
CA SER A 831 -3.72 6.09 7.14
C SER A 831 -4.95 6.50 6.33
N PHE A 832 -4.85 7.54 5.49
CA PHE A 832 -5.97 8.08 4.70
C PHE A 832 -5.61 8.26 3.22
N PRO A 833 -5.15 7.19 2.53
CA PRO A 833 -4.48 7.34 1.24
C PRO A 833 -5.40 7.67 0.06
N GLY A 834 -6.72 7.55 0.25
CA GLY A 834 -7.74 7.92 -0.73
C GLY A 834 -8.21 9.38 -0.62
N VAL A 835 -7.88 10.06 0.47
CA VAL A 835 -8.40 11.42 0.75
C VAL A 835 -7.72 12.46 -0.13
N VAL A 836 -8.56 13.30 -0.73
CA VAL A 836 -8.19 14.52 -1.44
C VAL A 836 -9.16 15.60 -0.97
N PHE A 837 -8.68 16.83 -0.77
CA PHE A 837 -9.47 17.93 -0.23
C PHE A 837 -10.18 18.72 -1.35
N VAL A 838 -10.84 17.99 -2.25
CA VAL A 838 -11.63 18.56 -3.39
C VAL A 838 -12.97 19.12 -2.93
#